data_AF-A0A7S2UP20-F1
#
_entry.id   AF-A0A7S2UP20-F1
#
_cell.length_a   1.000
_cell.length_b   1.000
_cell.length_c   1.000
_cell.angle_alpha   90.00
_cell.angle_beta   90.00
_cell.angle_gamma   90.00
#
_symmetry.space_group_name_H-M   'P 1'
#
loop_
_entity.id
_entity.type
_entity.pdbx_description
1 polymer ?
#
loop_
_entity_poly.entity_id
_entity_poly.type
_entity_poly.pdbx_seq_one_letter_code
_entity_poly.pdbx_strand_id
1 'polypeptide(L)'
;MLAKSHTGLVNVDLLRPYTVDGSCRDLAHCRHGPDAGAATPYHGKESLANGDMEAGMELFVEYGDEWFADREWKFGVLPLSDDFLDADELIQDFYETHKTAFQTIHDDHDIMTNLQDRWDGILMNQKDEDEGLVMALPTDVRDMDEVRQTGSARHSVPNVVRSLEWLDEHGICLDNIEPKMSSSVVGQRGAFATRSLREGQVIAPAPLVHMQRHFLHLYQEERDKSDPQLVSDQLLLNYCYGHANSSLVFFPYAPIVNYINHSPTVPNAKIRWSQHSSYEHANWTHTDHKSVDDIMKHDAAALLMEFVATRDIGKGEEILIDYGPKWQDAWNTHVQQWTTPSDAETFFPAAYWNENESLILTSKEQIEHPYPSNVVLLCFLQRKIQEMYRVDNSTTIGPQYIWEPHDDDHEVMDGMGNAKKCEILKRSVRRNDGDDDERSYYGVRVFGKEDRSWIVAGLPREFVEFYDKPYTSNQHLRHAFRHEIHLPDDLFPSNWMDLTPSSSSTPNPNPNKDTDEKPPGSLETCGLFLAESSIPNAGFGLYTGKDISSGDDISYPDLAIQVEHNSGVSSAGLLDPYFWDANKMDVSNEAKNVRSLVPGIGMLANSHPGVDNAWFQDLKVDSAGLHRSKDTGTGGFTNQHDVRHQANIFIPAGMELFPNNDDSWFLSRNETIGNIPLRRDYSAADELLDHFWSLVEGDVTSDFAKDLWELAWVDIGIRSDRVKKALPTDLDGVVDVMQNHFDSTAVYSIPKSTRSLDWLNENGLCVDNIKPGPSTISQAGPGAFATRSIPRGHTITSSPIIPIHRQQIVHTSQGTESLLLNYCYGFPNSPVLLFPYGPVVNFINHNSVEPNAYIRWSNFTTHTQEWLEMSVDEKIHQDTVKPLLEFVATRDIRAGEEVMIDYGSRWEESWDKHVEKWNPPPGTEEYVSASE
;
A
#
# COMPACT_ATOMS: atom_id res chain seq x y z
N MET A 1 -14.54 11.76 -10.86
CA MET A 1 -13.64 10.85 -11.58
C MET A 1 -13.38 11.30 -13.01
N LEU A 2 -14.40 11.67 -13.82
CA LEU A 2 -14.14 12.28 -15.14
C LEU A 2 -13.56 13.70 -15.06
N ALA A 3 -14.10 14.53 -14.16
CA ALA A 3 -13.53 15.85 -13.86
C ALA A 3 -12.12 15.68 -13.31
N LYS A 4 -11.18 16.48 -13.82
CA LYS A 4 -9.83 16.60 -13.27
C LYS A 4 -9.88 17.46 -12.00
N SER A 5 -8.79 17.46 -11.25
CA SER A 5 -8.64 18.34 -10.10
C SER A 5 -7.67 19.46 -10.43
N HIS A 6 -7.97 20.65 -9.92
CA HIS A 6 -7.13 21.83 -9.97
C HIS A 6 -7.30 22.56 -8.64
N THR A 7 -6.20 22.86 -7.95
CA THR A 7 -6.18 23.46 -6.60
C THR A 7 -6.82 24.84 -6.58
N GLY A 8 -6.45 25.74 -7.52
CA GLY A 8 -7.00 27.09 -7.58
C GLY A 8 -8.28 27.31 -8.43
N LEU A 9 -8.76 26.31 -9.19
CA LEU A 9 -9.85 26.49 -10.17
C LEU A 9 -10.99 25.50 -9.93
N VAL A 10 -11.42 25.36 -8.68
CA VAL A 10 -12.52 24.47 -8.30
C VAL A 10 -13.86 25.13 -8.64
N ASN A 11 -14.51 24.65 -9.70
CA ASN A 11 -15.84 25.14 -10.11
C ASN A 11 -16.97 24.14 -9.81
N VAL A 12 -16.65 22.94 -9.31
CA VAL A 12 -17.60 21.92 -8.91
C VAL A 12 -17.31 21.40 -7.52
N ASP A 13 -18.27 21.57 -6.62
CA ASP A 13 -18.23 21.01 -5.27
C ASP A 13 -18.99 19.69 -5.19
N LEU A 14 -18.44 18.75 -4.43
CA LEU A 14 -19.11 17.51 -4.06
C LEU A 14 -20.00 17.74 -2.84
N LEU A 15 -21.12 18.44 -3.02
CA LEU A 15 -22.05 18.75 -1.94
C LEU A 15 -23.18 17.71 -1.83
N ARG A 16 -23.08 16.86 -0.80
CA ARG A 16 -24.12 16.36 0.12
C ARG A 16 -23.61 15.12 0.87
N PRO A 17 -23.97 14.91 2.15
CA PRO A 17 -23.88 13.57 2.72
C PRO A 17 -24.72 12.63 1.85
N TYR A 18 -24.16 11.47 1.50
CA TYR A 18 -24.87 10.45 0.73
C TYR A 18 -26.26 10.24 1.30
N THR A 19 -27.28 10.18 0.45
CA THR A 19 -28.55 9.64 0.89
C THR A 19 -28.35 8.13 0.98
N VAL A 20 -28.28 7.59 2.20
CA VAL A 20 -28.50 6.16 2.39
C VAL A 20 -29.93 5.90 1.95
N ASP A 21 -30.12 4.89 1.12
CA ASP A 21 -31.38 4.68 0.43
C ASP A 21 -32.61 4.76 1.36
N GLY A 22 -33.41 5.80 1.12
CA GLY A 22 -34.74 5.91 1.66
C GLY A 22 -35.71 4.91 1.01
N SER A 23 -35.30 4.01 0.11
CA SER A 23 -36.14 2.89 -0.33
C SER A 23 -36.32 1.84 0.78
N CYS A 24 -35.51 1.87 1.84
CA CYS A 24 -35.89 1.26 3.12
C CYS A 24 -37.05 2.01 3.82
N ARG A 25 -37.52 3.16 3.31
CA ARG A 25 -38.72 3.87 3.82
C ARG A 25 -40.03 3.20 3.41
N ASP A 26 -40.04 2.44 2.30
CA ASP A 26 -41.22 1.72 1.82
C ASP A 26 -40.92 0.22 1.68
N LEU A 27 -41.15 -0.51 2.78
CA LEU A 27 -41.33 -1.98 2.93
C LEU A 27 -40.09 -2.86 3.20
N ALA A 28 -39.93 -3.26 4.47
CA ALA A 28 -39.75 -4.64 4.95
C ALA A 28 -38.68 -5.58 4.35
N HIS A 29 -37.77 -5.14 3.46
CA HIS A 29 -36.97 -6.05 2.64
C HIS A 29 -35.47 -5.75 2.57
N CYS A 30 -34.93 -4.84 3.40
CA CYS A 30 -33.53 -4.40 3.32
C CYS A 30 -32.51 -5.57 3.45
N ARG A 31 -32.93 -6.73 3.98
CA ARG A 31 -32.15 -8.00 4.00
C ARG A 31 -32.92 -9.24 3.54
N HIS A 32 -34.18 -9.11 3.14
CA HIS A 32 -35.01 -10.29 2.82
C HIS A 32 -34.73 -10.83 1.43
N GLY A 33 -34.51 -9.94 0.46
CA GLY A 33 -34.29 -10.29 -0.94
C GLY A 33 -32.85 -10.70 -1.26
N PRO A 34 -32.66 -11.51 -2.32
CA PRO A 34 -31.33 -11.94 -2.80
C PRO A 34 -30.46 -10.79 -3.31
N ASP A 35 -31.02 -9.61 -3.52
CA ASP A 35 -30.32 -8.38 -3.88
C ASP A 35 -29.63 -7.70 -2.69
N ALA A 36 -29.89 -8.13 -1.45
CA ALA A 36 -29.28 -7.53 -0.27
C ALA A 36 -27.75 -7.64 -0.31
N GLY A 37 -27.09 -6.47 -0.32
CA GLY A 37 -25.64 -6.37 -0.39
C GLY A 37 -25.05 -6.56 -1.79
N ALA A 38 -25.87 -6.79 -2.82
CA ALA A 38 -25.43 -6.89 -4.22
C ALA A 38 -25.23 -5.51 -4.88
N ALA A 39 -25.80 -4.45 -4.30
CA ALA A 39 -25.65 -3.07 -4.74
C ALA A 39 -25.21 -2.16 -3.58
N THR A 40 -24.57 -1.04 -3.91
CA THR A 40 -24.20 -0.03 -2.92
C THR A 40 -25.44 0.64 -2.31
N PRO A 41 -25.51 0.77 -0.97
CA PRO A 41 -26.58 1.52 -0.32
C PRO A 41 -26.38 3.04 -0.38
N TYR A 42 -25.20 3.49 -0.84
CA TYR A 42 -24.83 4.90 -0.94
C TYR A 42 -25.08 5.40 -2.36
N HIS A 43 -26.00 6.36 -2.49
CA HIS A 43 -26.37 6.92 -3.78
C HIS A 43 -26.79 8.39 -3.68
N GLY A 44 -27.15 8.99 -4.80
CA GLY A 44 -27.64 10.37 -4.84
C GLY A 44 -26.59 11.41 -4.47
N LYS A 45 -25.29 11.07 -4.66
CA LYS A 45 -24.23 12.07 -4.60
C LYS A 45 -24.39 12.99 -5.81
N GLU A 46 -24.62 14.26 -5.53
CA GLU A 46 -24.77 15.31 -6.53
C GLU A 46 -23.52 16.20 -6.49
N SER A 47 -23.24 16.81 -7.64
CA SER A 47 -22.22 17.83 -7.77
C SER A 47 -22.93 19.17 -7.93
N LEU A 48 -22.49 20.19 -7.18
CA LEU A 48 -23.02 21.54 -7.29
C LEU A 48 -21.97 22.44 -7.93
N ALA A 49 -22.43 23.41 -8.72
CA ALA A 49 -21.56 24.46 -9.22
C ALA A 49 -21.16 25.37 -8.04
N ASN A 50 -19.87 25.68 -7.92
CA ASN A 50 -19.35 26.61 -6.91
C ASN A 50 -19.54 28.10 -7.34
N GLY A 51 -20.20 28.33 -8.48
CA GLY A 51 -20.46 29.66 -9.01
C GLY A 51 -21.13 29.62 -10.38
N ASP A 52 -21.24 30.79 -11.02
CA ASP A 52 -21.69 30.88 -12.40
C ASP A 52 -20.66 30.22 -13.32
N MET A 53 -21.10 29.28 -14.17
CA MET A 53 -20.25 28.59 -15.15
C MET A 53 -20.66 28.95 -16.58
N GLU A 54 -19.68 29.29 -17.39
CA GLU A 54 -19.88 29.58 -18.81
C GLU A 54 -20.10 28.29 -19.60
N ALA A 55 -20.91 28.37 -20.67
CA ALA A 55 -21.11 27.23 -21.55
C ALA A 55 -19.80 26.86 -22.25
N GLY A 56 -19.40 25.59 -22.14
CA GLY A 56 -18.14 25.09 -22.68
C GLY A 56 -16.94 25.15 -21.73
N MET A 57 -17.14 25.62 -20.50
CA MET A 57 -16.12 25.55 -19.43
C MET A 57 -15.87 24.11 -18.99
N GLU A 58 -14.60 23.74 -18.82
CA GLU A 58 -14.19 22.46 -18.23
C GLU A 58 -14.54 22.40 -16.74
N LEU A 59 -14.89 21.20 -16.25
CA LEU A 59 -15.29 20.98 -14.86
C LEU A 59 -14.11 20.45 -14.04
N PHE A 60 -13.80 21.14 -12.95
CA PHE A 60 -12.76 20.78 -11.98
C PHE A 60 -13.36 20.55 -10.60
N VAL A 61 -12.93 19.47 -9.96
CA VAL A 61 -13.30 19.10 -8.59
C VAL A 61 -12.10 19.21 -7.68
N GLU A 62 -12.31 19.44 -6.39
CA GLU A 62 -11.21 19.49 -5.43
C GLU A 62 -10.86 18.09 -4.90
N TYR A 63 -9.58 17.72 -4.95
CA TYR A 63 -9.03 16.54 -4.26
C TYR A 63 -8.36 16.90 -2.91
N GLY A 64 -8.10 18.19 -2.67
CA GLY A 64 -7.36 18.74 -1.54
C GLY A 64 -5.87 18.93 -1.86
N ASP A 65 -5.28 20.01 -1.35
CA ASP A 65 -3.88 20.37 -1.58
C ASP A 65 -2.91 19.26 -1.12
N GLU A 66 -3.21 18.61 0.01
CA GLU A 66 -2.43 17.47 0.53
C GLU A 66 -2.31 16.33 -0.50
N TRP A 67 -3.34 16.11 -1.33
CA TRP A 67 -3.30 15.06 -2.35
C TRP A 67 -2.20 15.31 -3.39
N PHE A 68 -1.98 16.57 -3.75
CA PHE A 68 -0.95 17.00 -4.69
C PHE A 68 0.43 17.10 -4.02
N ALA A 69 0.50 17.68 -2.83
CA ALA A 69 1.74 17.82 -2.06
C ALA A 69 2.39 16.45 -1.77
N ASP A 70 1.60 15.44 -1.38
CA ASP A 70 2.09 14.08 -1.15
C ASP A 70 2.58 13.35 -2.42
N ARG A 71 2.36 13.94 -3.61
CA ARG A 71 2.63 13.35 -4.93
C ARG A 71 3.51 14.22 -5.82
N GLU A 72 4.29 15.12 -5.22
CA GLU A 72 5.28 15.93 -5.93
C GLU A 72 6.23 15.06 -6.77
N TRP A 73 6.63 13.89 -6.25
CA TRP A 73 7.46 12.91 -6.98
C TRP A 73 6.88 12.46 -8.33
N LYS A 74 5.55 12.55 -8.52
CA LYS A 74 4.85 12.14 -9.74
C LYS A 74 4.55 13.30 -10.68
N PHE A 75 4.27 14.48 -10.14
CA PHE A 75 3.80 15.63 -10.92
C PHE A 75 4.79 16.81 -10.98
N GLY A 76 5.90 16.73 -10.23
CA GLY A 76 6.72 17.90 -9.91
C GLY A 76 6.05 18.81 -8.89
N VAL A 77 6.68 19.95 -8.61
CA VAL A 77 6.04 21.04 -7.87
C VAL A 77 4.85 21.54 -8.69
N LEU A 78 3.71 21.74 -8.05
CA LEU A 78 2.50 22.32 -8.64
C LEU A 78 2.01 23.43 -7.71
N PRO A 79 1.43 24.53 -8.25
CA PRO A 79 0.83 25.54 -7.39
C PRO A 79 -0.35 24.94 -6.59
N LEU A 80 -0.35 25.19 -5.29
CA LEU A 80 -1.41 24.85 -4.35
C LEU A 80 -2.42 25.99 -4.24
N SER A 81 -3.47 25.81 -3.44
CA SER A 81 -4.57 26.78 -3.38
C SER A 81 -4.10 28.13 -2.84
N ASP A 82 -3.23 28.14 -1.84
CA ASP A 82 -2.63 29.35 -1.27
C ASP A 82 -1.74 30.09 -2.28
N ASP A 83 -0.98 29.36 -3.11
CA ASP A 83 -0.11 29.94 -4.14
C ASP A 83 -0.89 30.77 -5.17
N PHE A 84 -2.10 30.32 -5.54
CA PHE A 84 -2.98 31.08 -6.44
C PHE A 84 -3.56 32.34 -5.77
N LEU A 85 -3.87 32.28 -4.48
CA LEU A 85 -4.34 33.44 -3.72
C LEU A 85 -3.24 34.50 -3.60
N ASP A 86 -2.03 34.06 -3.25
CA ASP A 86 -0.85 34.90 -3.14
C ASP A 86 -0.45 35.49 -4.50
N ALA A 87 -0.58 34.69 -5.58
CA ALA A 87 -0.37 35.16 -6.95
C ALA A 87 -1.34 36.29 -7.33
N ASP A 88 -2.63 36.11 -7.05
CA ASP A 88 -3.66 37.11 -7.36
C ASP A 88 -3.45 38.42 -6.58
N GLU A 89 -3.03 38.34 -5.31
CA GLU A 89 -2.66 39.51 -4.51
C GLU A 89 -1.47 40.26 -5.11
N LEU A 90 -0.40 39.53 -5.47
CA LEU A 90 0.81 40.11 -6.06
C LEU A 90 0.54 40.76 -7.42
N ILE A 91 -0.26 40.13 -8.27
CA ILE A 91 -0.71 40.65 -9.56
C ILE A 91 -1.49 41.96 -9.37
N GLN A 92 -2.43 41.97 -8.43
CA GLN A 92 -3.26 43.15 -8.13
C GLN A 92 -2.40 44.31 -7.62
N ASP A 93 -1.45 44.06 -6.72
CA ASP A 93 -0.53 45.05 -6.19
C ASP A 93 0.41 45.63 -7.25
N PHE A 94 0.97 44.76 -8.10
CA PHE A 94 1.84 45.20 -9.20
C PHE A 94 1.07 46.06 -10.21
N TYR A 95 -0.16 45.65 -10.55
CA TYR A 95 -1.04 46.41 -11.45
C TYR A 95 -1.38 47.78 -10.87
N GLU A 96 -1.81 47.87 -9.61
CA GLU A 96 -2.19 49.15 -9.00
C GLU A 96 -0.99 50.10 -8.88
N THR A 97 0.20 49.56 -8.58
CA THR A 97 1.45 50.33 -8.53
C THR A 97 1.79 50.95 -9.90
N HIS A 98 1.47 50.27 -11.00
CA HIS A 98 1.78 50.68 -12.37
C HIS A 98 0.54 51.05 -13.20
N LYS A 99 -0.60 51.31 -12.55
CA LYS A 99 -1.94 51.45 -13.17
C LYS A 99 -1.99 52.43 -14.33
N THR A 100 -1.26 53.55 -14.21
CA THR A 100 -1.24 54.56 -15.28
C THR A 100 -0.63 54.00 -16.56
N ALA A 101 0.44 53.20 -16.47
CA ALA A 101 1.08 52.58 -17.62
C ALA A 101 0.12 51.60 -18.31
N PHE A 102 -0.53 50.72 -17.54
CA PHE A 102 -1.52 49.76 -18.06
C PHE A 102 -2.75 50.44 -18.68
N GLN A 103 -3.26 51.53 -18.09
CA GLN A 103 -4.51 52.18 -18.55
C GLN A 103 -4.36 53.20 -19.67
N THR A 104 -3.19 53.84 -19.81
CA THR A 104 -3.02 54.98 -20.75
C THR A 104 -2.06 54.70 -21.90
N ILE A 105 -1.22 53.67 -21.80
CA ILE A 105 -0.10 53.46 -22.72
C ILE A 105 0.08 51.96 -23.02
N HIS A 106 -1.01 51.27 -23.34
CA HIS A 106 -1.03 49.80 -23.49
C HIS A 106 -0.13 49.28 -24.64
N ASP A 107 0.15 50.11 -25.65
CA ASP A 107 0.88 49.72 -26.88
C ASP A 107 2.30 50.34 -27.00
N ASP A 108 2.80 51.05 -26.00
CA ASP A 108 4.18 51.59 -26.06
C ASP A 108 5.19 50.52 -25.67
N HIS A 109 5.99 50.13 -26.65
CA HIS A 109 6.97 49.07 -26.55
C HIS A 109 8.02 49.31 -25.45
N ASP A 110 8.46 50.55 -25.26
CA ASP A 110 9.53 50.87 -24.30
C ASP A 110 9.02 50.79 -22.86
N ILE A 111 7.77 51.17 -22.63
CA ILE A 111 7.12 51.09 -21.32
C ILE A 111 6.82 49.65 -20.94
N MET A 112 6.28 48.85 -21.87
CA MET A 112 5.98 47.44 -21.61
C MET A 112 7.25 46.61 -21.38
N THR A 113 8.35 46.92 -22.08
CA THR A 113 9.65 46.29 -21.83
C THR A 113 10.17 46.62 -20.43
N ASN A 114 10.05 47.88 -19.97
CA ASN A 114 10.47 48.25 -18.61
C ASN A 114 9.64 47.55 -17.52
N LEU A 115 8.34 47.39 -17.75
CA LEU A 115 7.46 46.67 -16.84
C LEU A 115 7.78 45.18 -16.81
N GLN A 116 8.09 44.58 -17.97
CA GLN A 116 8.53 43.19 -18.04
C GLN A 116 9.83 42.99 -17.26
N ASP A 117 10.84 43.83 -17.45
CA ASP A 117 12.12 43.72 -16.71
C ASP A 117 11.92 43.77 -15.18
N ARG A 118 10.97 44.60 -14.71
CA ARG A 118 10.61 44.68 -13.29
C ARG A 118 9.87 43.44 -12.81
N TRP A 119 8.97 42.92 -13.64
CA TRP A 119 8.20 41.73 -13.34
C TRP A 119 9.09 40.48 -13.29
N ASP A 120 9.98 40.32 -14.27
CA ASP A 120 10.99 39.26 -14.30
C ASP A 120 11.88 39.30 -13.04
N GLY A 121 12.22 40.50 -12.56
CA GLY A 121 12.94 40.66 -11.30
C GLY A 121 12.16 40.17 -10.07
N ILE A 122 10.83 40.31 -10.06
CA ILE A 122 9.97 39.78 -8.99
C ILE A 122 9.89 38.25 -9.11
N LEU A 123 9.63 37.72 -10.30
CA LEU A 123 9.57 36.27 -10.56
C LEU A 123 10.88 35.59 -10.16
N MET A 124 12.04 36.18 -10.50
CA MET A 124 13.35 35.65 -10.12
C MET A 124 13.57 35.63 -8.60
N ASN A 125 13.14 36.67 -7.88
CA ASN A 125 13.29 36.71 -6.42
C ASN A 125 12.38 35.69 -5.74
N GLN A 126 11.17 35.48 -6.25
CA GLN A 126 10.21 34.53 -5.68
C GLN A 126 10.59 33.08 -5.99
N LYS A 127 11.27 32.80 -7.11
CA LYS A 127 11.62 31.43 -7.51
C LYS A 127 12.49 30.68 -6.48
N ASP A 128 13.32 31.39 -5.74
CA ASP A 128 14.18 30.79 -4.70
C ASP A 128 13.45 30.60 -3.36
N GLU A 129 12.27 31.23 -3.18
CA GLU A 129 11.48 31.21 -1.95
C GLU A 129 10.25 30.29 -2.07
N ASP A 130 9.54 30.35 -3.20
CA ASP A 130 8.31 29.61 -3.49
C ASP A 130 8.14 29.35 -4.99
N GLU A 131 8.46 28.12 -5.41
CA GLU A 131 8.35 27.70 -6.82
C GLU A 131 6.89 27.53 -7.27
N GLY A 132 5.98 27.17 -6.36
CA GLY A 132 4.55 27.02 -6.63
C GLY A 132 3.90 28.36 -6.98
N LEU A 133 4.18 29.39 -6.19
CA LEU A 133 3.77 30.77 -6.43
C LEU A 133 4.23 31.28 -7.81
N VAL A 134 5.50 31.06 -8.17
CA VAL A 134 6.02 31.49 -9.48
C VAL A 134 5.30 30.82 -10.64
N MET A 135 4.91 29.56 -10.49
CA MET A 135 4.14 28.84 -11.52
C MET A 135 2.68 29.32 -11.64
N ALA A 136 2.11 29.91 -10.58
CA ALA A 136 0.78 30.54 -10.64
C ALA A 136 0.79 31.93 -11.31
N LEU A 137 1.94 32.61 -11.35
CA LEU A 137 2.06 33.97 -11.89
C LEU A 137 2.18 34.00 -13.43
N PRO A 138 1.61 35.02 -14.10
CA PRO A 138 1.77 35.19 -15.55
C PRO A 138 3.22 35.50 -15.91
N THR A 139 3.72 34.91 -17.00
CA THR A 139 5.09 35.17 -17.45
C THR A 139 5.22 36.46 -18.27
N ASP A 140 4.17 36.87 -19.01
CA ASP A 140 4.16 38.11 -19.80
C ASP A 140 3.33 39.17 -19.07
N VAL A 141 3.92 40.34 -18.81
CA VAL A 141 3.26 41.47 -18.15
C VAL A 141 2.08 42.02 -18.96
N ARG A 142 1.97 41.68 -20.25
CA ARG A 142 0.82 42.04 -21.10
C ARG A 142 -0.44 41.28 -20.71
N ASP A 143 -0.31 40.09 -20.14
CA ASP A 143 -1.44 39.28 -19.71
C ASP A 143 -1.99 39.78 -18.35
N MET A 144 -1.24 40.64 -17.65
CA MET A 144 -1.55 41.12 -16.29
C MET A 144 -2.96 41.68 -16.13
N ASP A 145 -3.47 42.49 -17.08
CA ASP A 145 -4.83 43.05 -16.96
C ASP A 145 -5.92 41.99 -17.18
N GLU A 146 -5.65 40.98 -18.02
CA GLU A 146 -6.53 39.83 -18.20
C GLU A 146 -6.52 38.95 -16.95
N VAL A 147 -5.34 38.52 -16.49
CA VAL A 147 -5.20 37.64 -15.32
C VAL A 147 -5.79 38.28 -14.06
N ARG A 148 -5.60 39.59 -13.86
CA ARG A 148 -6.21 40.32 -12.75
C ARG A 148 -7.75 40.32 -12.79
N GLN A 149 -8.35 40.23 -13.98
CA GLN A 149 -9.80 40.19 -14.14
C GLN A 149 -10.36 38.76 -14.05
N THR A 150 -9.59 37.77 -14.49
CA THR A 150 -10.04 36.37 -14.59
C THR A 150 -9.54 35.45 -13.48
N GLY A 151 -8.50 35.85 -12.75
CA GLY A 151 -7.75 35.04 -11.77
C GLY A 151 -6.57 34.29 -12.40
N SER A 152 -5.48 34.14 -11.63
CA SER A 152 -4.27 33.36 -11.97
C SER A 152 -4.58 31.89 -12.25
N ALA A 153 -5.43 31.27 -11.44
CA ALA A 153 -5.85 29.88 -11.62
C ALA A 153 -6.63 29.64 -12.92
N ARG A 154 -7.38 30.62 -13.42
CA ARG A 154 -8.06 30.51 -14.73
C ARG A 154 -7.07 30.70 -15.88
N HIS A 155 -6.04 31.53 -15.68
CA HIS A 155 -4.99 31.78 -16.66
C HIS A 155 -4.05 30.58 -16.82
N SER A 156 -3.76 29.83 -15.75
CA SER A 156 -2.90 28.63 -15.79
C SER A 156 -3.46 27.49 -16.66
N VAL A 157 -4.76 27.50 -16.98
CA VAL A 157 -5.42 26.48 -17.81
C VAL A 157 -5.87 27.07 -19.16
N PRO A 158 -4.99 27.04 -20.20
CA PRO A 158 -5.31 27.61 -21.49
C PRO A 158 -6.48 26.86 -22.16
N ASN A 159 -7.43 27.61 -22.70
CA ASN A 159 -8.66 27.08 -23.32
C ASN A 159 -9.59 26.32 -22.36
N VAL A 160 -9.60 26.67 -21.07
CA VAL A 160 -10.56 26.14 -20.10
C VAL A 160 -12.02 26.29 -20.54
N VAL A 161 -12.34 27.29 -21.36
CA VAL A 161 -13.62 27.41 -22.05
C VAL A 161 -13.45 27.10 -23.54
N ARG A 162 -14.12 26.06 -24.03
CA ARG A 162 -14.21 25.71 -25.46
C ARG A 162 -15.47 26.29 -26.10
N SER A 163 -15.41 26.63 -27.38
CA SER A 163 -16.61 27.04 -28.10
C SER A 163 -17.60 25.88 -28.26
N LEU A 164 -18.88 26.19 -28.38
CA LEU A 164 -19.92 25.17 -28.59
C LEU A 164 -19.73 24.44 -29.91
N GLU A 165 -19.28 25.12 -30.97
CA GLU A 165 -18.98 24.48 -32.25
C GLU A 165 -17.83 23.47 -32.12
N TRP A 166 -16.80 23.79 -31.32
CA TRP A 166 -15.70 22.87 -31.08
C TRP A 166 -16.19 21.61 -30.36
N LEU A 167 -17.05 21.78 -29.35
CA LEU A 167 -17.65 20.68 -28.60
C LEU A 167 -18.63 19.85 -29.44
N ASP A 168 -19.36 20.46 -30.36
CA ASP A 168 -20.23 19.74 -31.31
C ASP A 168 -19.43 18.85 -32.27
N GLU A 169 -18.20 19.27 -32.64
CA GLU A 169 -17.33 18.52 -33.55
C GLU A 169 -16.45 17.47 -32.85
N HIS A 170 -15.97 17.76 -31.63
CA HIS A 170 -14.96 16.95 -30.93
C HIS A 170 -15.44 16.31 -29.62
N GLY A 171 -16.55 16.81 -29.06
CA GLY A 171 -17.08 16.35 -27.77
C GLY A 171 -17.97 15.11 -27.90
N ILE A 172 -18.09 14.37 -26.79
CA ILE A 172 -19.07 13.28 -26.65
C ILE A 172 -20.04 13.65 -25.54
N CYS A 173 -21.33 13.61 -25.86
CA CYS A 173 -22.39 14.00 -24.95
C CYS A 173 -22.59 12.96 -23.83
N LEU A 174 -22.54 13.38 -22.56
CA LEU A 174 -22.64 12.52 -21.37
C LEU A 174 -24.01 12.56 -20.68
N ASP A 175 -24.92 13.45 -21.10
CA ASP A 175 -26.21 13.70 -20.42
C ASP A 175 -27.38 12.91 -21.01
N ASN A 176 -27.11 11.90 -21.85
CA ASN A 176 -28.13 11.08 -22.50
C ASN A 176 -28.91 10.19 -21.52
N ILE A 177 -28.37 9.95 -20.31
CA ILE A 177 -28.95 9.06 -19.31
C ILE A 177 -29.04 9.72 -17.93
N GLU A 178 -30.07 9.35 -17.17
CA GLU A 178 -30.30 9.78 -15.79
C GLU A 178 -30.68 8.58 -14.89
N PRO A 179 -30.34 8.59 -13.59
CA PRO A 179 -30.71 7.53 -12.68
C PRO A 179 -32.16 7.69 -12.19
N LYS A 180 -32.97 6.63 -12.24
CA LYS A 180 -34.32 6.58 -11.62
C LYS A 180 -34.55 5.21 -10.98
N MET A 181 -35.66 5.04 -10.27
CA MET A 181 -36.10 3.70 -9.86
C MET A 181 -36.34 2.83 -11.08
N SER A 182 -35.75 1.63 -11.09
CA SER A 182 -35.87 0.69 -12.19
C SER A 182 -37.33 0.24 -12.34
N SER A 183 -37.77 0.12 -13.59
CA SER A 183 -39.07 -0.47 -13.92
C SER A 183 -38.98 -1.98 -14.09
N SER A 184 -37.78 -2.48 -14.33
CA SER A 184 -37.47 -3.88 -14.65
C SER A 184 -37.05 -4.68 -13.42
N VAL A 185 -36.48 -4.02 -12.40
CA VAL A 185 -36.00 -4.66 -11.17
C VAL A 185 -36.54 -3.92 -9.95
N VAL A 186 -37.43 -4.56 -9.20
CA VAL A 186 -38.04 -3.98 -8.00
C VAL A 186 -36.98 -3.67 -6.96
N GLY A 187 -37.03 -2.47 -6.37
CA GLY A 187 -36.10 -2.04 -5.32
C GLY A 187 -34.74 -1.55 -5.80
N GLN A 188 -34.45 -1.61 -7.11
CA GLN A 188 -33.19 -1.13 -7.68
C GLN A 188 -33.37 0.16 -8.47
N ARG A 189 -32.24 0.79 -8.82
CA ARG A 189 -32.17 1.94 -9.71
C ARG A 189 -31.75 1.48 -11.11
N GLY A 190 -32.16 2.23 -12.12
CA GLY A 190 -31.82 2.03 -13.52
C GLY A 190 -31.36 3.32 -14.18
N ALA A 191 -30.65 3.21 -15.29
CA ALA A 191 -30.33 4.32 -16.18
C ALA A 191 -31.46 4.51 -17.21
N PHE A 192 -31.94 5.74 -17.39
CA PHE A 192 -33.05 6.07 -18.28
C PHE A 192 -32.66 7.14 -19.29
N ALA A 193 -33.14 7.01 -20.52
CA ALA A 193 -32.85 7.98 -21.56
C ALA A 193 -33.47 9.36 -21.26
N THR A 194 -32.67 10.43 -21.28
CA THR A 194 -33.16 11.82 -21.09
C THR A 194 -33.77 12.40 -22.37
N ARG A 195 -33.44 11.80 -23.52
CA ARG A 195 -33.87 12.16 -24.87
C ARG A 195 -34.07 10.90 -25.72
N SER A 196 -34.64 11.05 -26.92
CA SER A 196 -34.75 9.91 -27.84
C SER A 196 -33.39 9.63 -28.48
N LEU A 197 -32.99 8.37 -28.54
CA LEU A 197 -31.72 7.91 -29.08
C LEU A 197 -32.00 7.01 -30.30
N ARG A 198 -31.23 7.15 -31.37
CA ARG A 198 -31.40 6.34 -32.59
C ARG A 198 -30.62 5.03 -32.50
N GLU A 199 -31.03 4.02 -33.25
CA GLU A 199 -30.23 2.82 -33.47
C GLU A 199 -28.79 3.18 -33.89
N GLY A 200 -27.81 2.57 -33.22
CA GLY A 200 -26.38 2.81 -33.47
C GLY A 200 -25.80 4.06 -32.79
N GLN A 201 -26.61 4.89 -32.14
CA GLN A 201 -26.13 6.07 -31.41
C GLN A 201 -25.41 5.66 -30.12
N VAL A 202 -24.30 6.34 -29.80
CA VAL A 202 -23.63 6.22 -28.50
C VAL A 202 -24.53 6.81 -27.42
N ILE A 203 -24.86 5.99 -26.44
CA ILE A 203 -25.64 6.33 -25.25
C ILE A 203 -24.71 7.02 -24.25
N ALA A 204 -23.63 6.35 -23.87
CA ALA A 204 -22.63 6.88 -22.96
C ALA A 204 -21.25 6.29 -23.28
N PRO A 205 -20.20 7.12 -23.38
CA PRO A 205 -18.83 6.67 -23.35
C PRO A 205 -18.40 6.43 -21.88
N ALA A 206 -17.58 5.41 -21.65
CA ALA A 206 -17.16 4.95 -20.34
C ALA A 206 -15.66 4.64 -20.34
N PRO A 207 -14.83 5.61 -19.93
CA PRO A 207 -13.43 5.35 -19.68
C PRO A 207 -13.28 4.27 -18.61
N LEU A 208 -12.24 3.44 -18.73
CA LEU A 208 -12.05 2.26 -17.89
C LEU A 208 -10.79 2.39 -17.03
N VAL A 209 -10.92 2.08 -15.74
CA VAL A 209 -9.78 1.75 -14.88
C VAL A 209 -9.53 0.25 -15.02
N HIS A 210 -8.33 -0.13 -15.45
CA HIS A 210 -7.87 -1.51 -15.46
C HIS A 210 -7.27 -1.89 -14.11
N MET A 211 -7.55 -3.11 -13.63
CA MET A 211 -7.03 -3.64 -12.37
C MET A 211 -6.95 -5.16 -12.40
N GLN A 212 -6.11 -5.73 -11.54
CA GLN A 212 -6.11 -7.18 -11.34
C GLN A 212 -7.29 -7.61 -10.45
N ARG A 213 -7.96 -8.67 -10.87
CA ARG A 213 -9.11 -9.30 -10.23
C ARG A 213 -8.85 -9.60 -8.76
N HIS A 214 -7.63 -10.04 -8.42
CA HIS A 214 -7.28 -10.42 -7.07
C HIS A 214 -7.28 -9.24 -6.08
N PHE A 215 -7.16 -8.00 -6.56
CA PHE A 215 -7.30 -6.80 -5.71
C PHE A 215 -8.73 -6.63 -5.14
N LEU A 216 -9.70 -7.33 -5.72
CA LEU A 216 -11.09 -7.31 -5.28
C LEU A 216 -11.43 -8.48 -4.35
N HIS A 217 -10.47 -9.30 -3.94
CA HIS A 217 -10.71 -10.37 -2.99
C HIS A 217 -10.86 -9.83 -1.55
N LEU A 218 -11.78 -10.42 -0.79
CA LEU A 218 -11.96 -10.20 0.64
C LEU A 218 -11.50 -11.44 1.39
N TYR A 219 -10.54 -11.26 2.27
CA TYR A 219 -9.98 -12.33 3.08
C TYR A 219 -10.53 -12.26 4.51
N GLN A 220 -10.89 -13.42 5.09
CA GLN A 220 -10.96 -13.53 6.55
C GLN A 220 -9.58 -13.86 7.04
N GLU A 221 -9.11 -13.02 7.94
CA GLU A 221 -8.29 -13.49 9.03
C GLU A 221 -9.21 -14.32 9.95
N GLU A 222 -9.36 -15.60 9.63
CA GLU A 222 -9.66 -16.56 10.67
C GLU A 222 -8.37 -16.72 11.41
N ARG A 223 -8.44 -16.38 12.69
CA ARG A 223 -7.28 -16.39 13.53
C ARG A 223 -6.62 -17.79 13.32
N ASP A 224 -7.33 -18.92 13.49
CA ASP A 224 -6.85 -20.33 13.42
C ASP A 224 -6.21 -20.88 12.13
N LYS A 225 -6.04 -20.07 11.07
CA LYS A 225 -5.52 -20.55 9.78
C LYS A 225 -4.37 -19.70 9.27
N SER A 226 -3.26 -20.37 8.96
CA SER A 226 -2.03 -19.79 8.42
C SER A 226 -2.14 -19.25 6.98
N ASP A 227 -3.32 -19.27 6.38
CA ASP A 227 -3.56 -18.67 5.07
C ASP A 227 -4.88 -17.88 5.14
N PRO A 228 -4.87 -16.56 4.88
CA PRO A 228 -6.10 -15.77 4.84
C PRO A 228 -7.08 -16.44 3.88
N GLN A 229 -8.19 -16.93 4.42
CA GLN A 229 -9.16 -17.63 3.60
C GLN A 229 -9.91 -16.59 2.78
N LEU A 230 -9.91 -16.75 1.46
CA LEU A 230 -10.83 -16.00 0.60
C LEU A 230 -12.27 -16.23 1.09
N VAL A 231 -12.90 -15.18 1.60
CA VAL A 231 -14.28 -15.23 2.14
C VAL A 231 -15.28 -14.85 1.09
N SER A 232 -14.95 -13.83 0.29
CA SER A 232 -15.84 -13.24 -0.70
C SER A 232 -15.04 -12.30 -1.61
N ASP A 233 -15.73 -11.58 -2.48
CA ASP A 233 -15.17 -10.47 -3.22
C ASP A 233 -15.76 -9.14 -2.75
N GLN A 234 -15.06 -8.06 -3.04
CA GLN A 234 -15.49 -6.69 -2.79
C GLN A 234 -16.69 -6.35 -3.67
N LEU A 235 -17.58 -5.51 -3.15
CA LEU A 235 -18.78 -5.06 -3.87
C LEU A 235 -18.46 -4.43 -5.23
N LEU A 236 -17.29 -3.81 -5.36
CA LEU A 236 -16.84 -3.18 -6.60
C LEU A 236 -16.83 -4.16 -7.80
N LEU A 237 -16.60 -5.46 -7.56
CA LEU A 237 -16.61 -6.49 -8.61
C LEU A 237 -17.94 -6.52 -9.40
N ASN A 238 -19.08 -6.24 -8.76
CA ASN A 238 -20.39 -6.19 -9.42
C ASN A 238 -20.53 -5.08 -10.46
N TYR A 239 -19.64 -4.09 -10.41
CA TYR A 239 -19.60 -2.96 -11.33
C TYR A 239 -18.43 -3.08 -12.32
N CYS A 240 -17.63 -4.13 -12.23
CA CYS A 240 -16.51 -4.38 -13.13
C CYS A 240 -16.93 -5.27 -14.30
N TYR A 241 -16.31 -5.05 -15.45
CA TYR A 241 -16.43 -5.86 -16.65
C TYR A 241 -15.17 -6.73 -16.79
N GLY A 242 -15.31 -8.02 -17.08
CA GLY A 242 -14.17 -8.92 -17.14
C GLY A 242 -14.43 -10.22 -17.87
N HIS A 243 -13.40 -11.08 -17.92
CA HIS A 243 -13.48 -12.38 -18.54
C HIS A 243 -13.01 -13.48 -17.58
N ALA A 244 -13.69 -14.63 -17.57
CA ALA A 244 -13.42 -15.73 -16.62
C ALA A 244 -12.01 -16.33 -16.78
N ASN A 245 -11.44 -16.24 -17.98
CA ASN A 245 -10.08 -16.71 -18.28
C ASN A 245 -9.04 -15.57 -18.19
N SER A 246 -9.36 -14.48 -17.51
CA SER A 246 -8.46 -13.34 -17.34
C SER A 246 -8.38 -12.88 -15.90
N SER A 247 -7.17 -12.54 -15.45
CA SER A 247 -6.94 -11.82 -14.21
C SER A 247 -7.29 -10.33 -14.33
N LEU A 248 -7.54 -9.80 -15.53
CA LEU A 248 -7.84 -8.40 -15.78
C LEU A 248 -9.35 -8.12 -15.66
N VAL A 249 -9.70 -7.07 -14.90
CA VAL A 249 -11.07 -6.53 -14.84
C VAL A 249 -11.04 -5.01 -15.05
N PHE A 250 -12.17 -4.48 -15.55
CA PHE A 250 -12.31 -3.08 -15.94
C PHE A 250 -13.46 -2.41 -15.19
N PHE A 251 -13.17 -1.33 -14.47
CA PHE A 251 -14.19 -0.51 -13.83
C PHE A 251 -14.52 0.72 -14.69
N PRO A 252 -15.75 0.86 -15.22
CA PRO A 252 -16.18 2.04 -15.96
C PRO A 252 -16.54 3.18 -15.02
N TYR A 253 -15.89 4.32 -15.18
CA TYR A 253 -16.04 5.46 -14.27
C TYR A 253 -16.79 6.67 -14.86
N ALA A 254 -17.55 6.47 -15.94
CA ALA A 254 -18.44 7.49 -16.47
C ALA A 254 -19.69 7.70 -15.58
N PRO A 255 -20.29 8.90 -15.59
CA PRO A 255 -21.53 9.17 -14.88
C PRO A 255 -22.64 8.20 -15.30
N ILE A 256 -23.37 7.69 -14.32
CA ILE A 256 -24.63 6.95 -14.46
C ILE A 256 -24.53 5.57 -15.15
N VAL A 257 -23.45 5.23 -15.86
CA VAL A 257 -23.33 3.94 -16.58
C VAL A 257 -23.43 2.73 -15.67
N ASN A 258 -23.01 2.86 -14.41
CA ASN A 258 -23.11 1.82 -13.38
C ASN A 258 -24.56 1.56 -12.89
N TYR A 259 -25.56 2.30 -13.40
CA TYR A 259 -26.99 2.04 -13.22
C TYR A 259 -27.63 1.33 -14.43
N ILE A 260 -26.91 1.06 -15.51
CA ILE A 260 -27.46 0.34 -16.67
C ILE A 260 -27.66 -1.12 -16.26
N ASN A 261 -28.91 -1.59 -16.25
CA ASN A 261 -29.25 -2.92 -15.72
C ASN A 261 -29.17 -4.03 -16.77
N HIS A 262 -29.15 -5.27 -16.26
CA HIS A 262 -29.20 -6.48 -17.06
C HIS A 262 -30.60 -6.78 -17.61
N SER A 263 -30.71 -7.16 -18.88
CA SER A 263 -31.85 -7.89 -19.44
C SER A 263 -31.40 -8.83 -20.56
N PRO A 264 -31.57 -10.16 -20.42
CA PRO A 264 -31.16 -11.12 -21.45
C PRO A 264 -32.19 -11.24 -22.58
N THR A 265 -33.41 -10.73 -22.40
CA THR A 265 -34.53 -10.93 -23.34
C THR A 265 -34.91 -9.69 -24.12
N VAL A 266 -34.76 -8.50 -23.52
CA VAL A 266 -35.11 -7.23 -24.14
C VAL A 266 -34.00 -6.17 -24.01
N PRO A 267 -32.70 -6.51 -24.23
CA PRO A 267 -31.66 -5.50 -24.22
C PRO A 267 -31.88 -4.51 -25.38
N ASN A 268 -31.80 -3.22 -25.07
CA ASN A 268 -31.91 -2.14 -26.06
C ASN A 268 -30.57 -1.41 -26.26
N ALA A 269 -29.52 -1.84 -25.57
CA ALA A 269 -28.16 -1.37 -25.73
C ALA A 269 -27.16 -2.54 -25.76
N LYS A 270 -25.95 -2.27 -26.27
CA LYS A 270 -24.80 -3.16 -26.22
C LYS A 270 -23.52 -2.37 -25.95
N ILE A 271 -22.47 -3.06 -25.52
CA ILE A 271 -21.14 -2.47 -25.34
C ILE A 271 -20.26 -2.70 -26.57
N ARG A 272 -19.30 -1.80 -26.80
CA ARG A 272 -18.19 -1.98 -27.76
C ARG A 272 -16.98 -1.14 -27.33
N TRP A 273 -15.81 -1.42 -27.90
CA TRP A 273 -14.67 -0.49 -27.82
C TRP A 273 -14.96 0.78 -28.62
N SER A 274 -14.55 1.94 -28.09
CA SER A 274 -14.78 3.22 -28.75
C SER A 274 -14.05 3.31 -30.09
N GLN A 275 -14.65 4.00 -31.06
CA GLN A 275 -14.02 4.29 -32.35
C GLN A 275 -13.35 5.66 -32.38
N HIS A 276 -13.32 6.37 -31.24
CA HIS A 276 -12.77 7.71 -31.14
C HIS A 276 -11.24 7.68 -31.27
N SER A 277 -10.68 8.54 -32.13
CA SER A 277 -9.26 8.54 -32.47
C SER A 277 -8.33 8.92 -31.31
N SER A 278 -8.86 9.60 -30.29
CA SER A 278 -8.10 10.03 -29.11
C SER A 278 -7.83 8.92 -28.08
N TYR A 279 -8.32 7.68 -28.29
CA TYR A 279 -8.15 6.58 -27.34
C TYR A 279 -7.40 5.40 -27.95
N GLU A 280 -6.43 4.87 -27.22
CA GLU A 280 -5.41 3.93 -27.70
C GLU A 280 -5.87 2.46 -27.79
N HIS A 281 -7.17 2.18 -27.73
CA HIS A 281 -7.68 0.80 -27.73
C HIS A 281 -7.11 -0.04 -28.88
N ALA A 282 -6.99 0.53 -30.10
CA ALA A 282 -6.41 -0.16 -31.25
C ALA A 282 -4.91 -0.47 -31.06
N ASN A 283 -4.16 0.40 -30.39
CA ASN A 283 -2.76 0.14 -30.09
C ASN A 283 -2.65 -1.00 -29.07
N TRP A 284 -3.46 -1.00 -28.01
CA TRP A 284 -3.34 -1.99 -26.94
C TRP A 284 -3.86 -3.38 -27.34
N THR A 285 -4.94 -3.43 -28.12
CA THR A 285 -5.64 -4.68 -28.48
C THR A 285 -5.18 -5.30 -29.81
N HIS A 286 -4.68 -4.49 -30.75
CA HIS A 286 -4.38 -4.95 -32.11
C HIS A 286 -2.94 -4.69 -32.56
N THR A 287 -2.40 -3.48 -32.36
CA THR A 287 -1.08 -3.11 -32.94
C THR A 287 0.09 -3.57 -32.07
N ASP A 288 0.02 -3.37 -30.76
CA ASP A 288 1.12 -3.63 -29.82
C ASP A 288 0.98 -4.97 -29.10
N HIS A 289 -0.19 -5.62 -29.19
CA HIS A 289 -0.50 -6.90 -28.53
C HIS A 289 -0.09 -6.95 -27.05
N LYS A 290 -0.32 -5.86 -26.30
CA LYS A 290 0.07 -5.72 -24.88
C LYS A 290 -0.46 -6.88 -24.04
N SER A 291 0.40 -7.51 -23.25
CA SER A 291 0.01 -8.51 -22.26
C SER A 291 -0.73 -7.86 -21.07
N VAL A 292 -1.29 -8.68 -20.17
CA VAL A 292 -1.86 -8.17 -18.92
C VAL A 292 -0.80 -7.38 -18.12
N ASP A 293 0.44 -7.87 -18.03
CA ASP A 293 1.54 -7.19 -17.33
C ASP A 293 1.90 -5.84 -17.97
N ASP A 294 1.85 -5.75 -19.30
CA ASP A 294 2.12 -4.50 -20.01
C ASP A 294 1.02 -3.46 -19.79
N ILE A 295 -0.23 -3.90 -19.64
CA ILE A 295 -1.36 -3.03 -19.29
C ILE A 295 -1.21 -2.53 -17.85
N MET A 296 -0.81 -3.40 -16.93
CA MET A 296 -0.65 -3.04 -15.51
C MET A 296 0.50 -2.05 -15.26
N LYS A 297 1.50 -1.98 -16.13
CA LYS A 297 2.57 -0.95 -16.08
C LYS A 297 2.11 0.44 -16.52
N HIS A 298 0.91 0.57 -17.07
CA HIS A 298 0.42 1.84 -17.59
C HIS A 298 -0.33 2.64 -16.51
N ASP A 299 0.21 3.80 -16.15
CA ASP A 299 -0.30 4.68 -15.08
C ASP A 299 -1.58 5.45 -15.42
N ALA A 300 -2.05 5.36 -16.67
CA ALA A 300 -3.20 6.10 -17.17
C ALA A 300 -4.30 5.17 -17.73
N ALA A 301 -5.55 5.54 -17.47
CA ALA A 301 -6.75 4.92 -18.05
C ALA A 301 -6.87 5.29 -19.54
N ALA A 302 -6.37 4.43 -20.43
CA ALA A 302 -6.34 4.68 -21.88
C ALA A 302 -7.43 3.95 -22.67
N LEU A 303 -8.23 3.10 -22.02
CA LEU A 303 -9.31 2.34 -22.65
C LEU A 303 -10.66 3.05 -22.49
N LEU A 304 -11.44 3.06 -23.58
CA LEU A 304 -12.78 3.65 -23.63
C LEU A 304 -13.79 2.64 -24.16
N MET A 305 -14.80 2.33 -23.35
CA MET A 305 -15.96 1.53 -23.74
C MET A 305 -17.14 2.43 -24.13
N GLU A 306 -17.95 2.04 -25.09
CA GLU A 306 -19.18 2.75 -25.48
C GLU A 306 -20.40 1.86 -25.28
N PHE A 307 -21.42 2.41 -24.62
CA PHE A 307 -22.76 1.86 -24.63
C PHE A 307 -23.50 2.41 -25.85
N VAL A 308 -24.04 1.53 -26.69
CA VAL A 308 -24.61 1.88 -28.00
C VAL A 308 -26.01 1.30 -28.12
N ALA A 309 -26.95 2.11 -28.60
CA ALA A 309 -28.31 1.70 -28.82
C ALA A 309 -28.40 0.63 -29.93
N THR A 310 -29.11 -0.48 -29.67
CA THR A 310 -29.32 -1.57 -30.65
C THR A 310 -30.60 -1.40 -31.47
N ARG A 311 -31.40 -0.40 -31.12
CA ARG A 311 -32.61 0.08 -31.81
C ARG A 311 -32.88 1.52 -31.40
N ASP A 312 -33.89 2.15 -31.97
CA ASP A 312 -34.39 3.42 -31.43
C ASP A 312 -34.89 3.24 -29.98
N ILE A 313 -34.51 4.18 -29.10
CA ILE A 313 -34.86 4.23 -27.68
C ILE A 313 -35.62 5.53 -27.42
N GLY A 314 -36.81 5.42 -26.83
CA GLY A 314 -37.63 6.58 -26.50
C GLY A 314 -37.11 7.38 -25.31
N LYS A 315 -37.41 8.68 -25.25
CA LYS A 315 -37.18 9.47 -24.03
C LYS A 315 -37.92 8.84 -22.84
N GLY A 316 -37.23 8.65 -21.73
CA GLY A 316 -37.73 8.05 -20.50
C GLY A 316 -37.75 6.52 -20.49
N GLU A 317 -37.23 5.87 -21.53
CA GLU A 317 -37.06 4.41 -21.56
C GLU A 317 -35.82 3.98 -20.77
N GLU A 318 -35.92 2.84 -20.06
CA GLU A 318 -34.80 2.26 -19.31
C GLU A 318 -33.75 1.67 -20.28
N ILE A 319 -32.48 1.93 -20.03
CA ILE A 319 -31.36 1.38 -20.80
C ILE A 319 -30.98 0.03 -20.18
N LEU A 320 -30.99 -1.01 -21.01
CA LEU A 320 -30.75 -2.39 -20.61
C LEU A 320 -29.73 -3.04 -21.54
N ILE A 321 -28.76 -3.74 -20.95
CA ILE A 321 -27.77 -4.55 -21.68
C ILE A 321 -27.85 -6.03 -21.26
N ASP A 322 -27.34 -6.92 -22.09
CA ASP A 322 -27.12 -8.30 -21.68
C ASP A 322 -25.74 -8.40 -20.97
N TYR A 323 -25.73 -8.84 -19.70
CA TYR A 323 -24.52 -9.05 -18.90
C TYR A 323 -23.85 -10.39 -19.24
N GLY A 324 -24.48 -11.20 -20.09
CA GLY A 324 -24.00 -12.49 -20.56
C GLY A 324 -24.56 -13.67 -19.76
N PRO A 325 -24.57 -14.87 -20.38
CA PRO A 325 -25.17 -16.06 -19.80
C PRO A 325 -24.47 -16.52 -18.51
N LYS A 326 -23.14 -16.36 -18.40
CA LYS A 326 -22.39 -16.72 -17.19
C LYS A 326 -22.85 -15.93 -15.97
N TRP A 327 -23.04 -14.62 -16.14
CA TRP A 327 -23.58 -13.76 -15.07
C TRP A 327 -25.02 -14.18 -14.72
N GLN A 328 -25.86 -14.42 -15.73
CA GLN A 328 -27.25 -14.82 -15.52
C GLN A 328 -27.37 -16.17 -14.78
N ASP A 329 -26.52 -17.13 -15.09
CA ASP A 329 -26.44 -18.42 -14.41
C ASP A 329 -25.97 -18.27 -12.94
N ALA A 330 -24.96 -17.43 -12.70
CA ALA A 330 -24.49 -17.11 -11.36
C ALA A 330 -25.60 -16.44 -10.52
N TRP A 331 -26.32 -15.47 -11.08
CA TRP A 331 -27.44 -14.80 -10.41
C TRP A 331 -28.58 -15.78 -10.10
N ASN A 332 -28.96 -16.63 -11.06
CA ASN A 332 -29.99 -17.65 -10.84
C ASN A 332 -29.60 -18.63 -9.73
N THR A 333 -28.32 -19.03 -9.69
CA THR A 333 -27.77 -19.90 -8.64
C THR A 333 -27.83 -19.21 -7.28
N HIS A 334 -27.42 -17.94 -7.21
CA HIS A 334 -27.48 -17.12 -6.01
C HIS A 334 -28.91 -16.98 -5.47
N VAL A 335 -29.87 -16.63 -6.32
CA VAL A 335 -31.29 -16.51 -5.94
C VAL A 335 -31.84 -17.83 -5.39
N GLN A 336 -31.45 -18.97 -5.97
CA GLN A 336 -31.86 -20.29 -5.49
C GLN A 336 -31.24 -20.66 -4.14
N GLN A 337 -30.02 -20.19 -3.86
CA GLN A 337 -29.27 -20.49 -2.65
C GLN A 337 -29.44 -19.45 -1.53
N TRP A 338 -30.09 -18.31 -1.82
CA TRP A 338 -30.27 -17.22 -0.89
C TRP A 338 -31.02 -17.65 0.37
N THR A 339 -30.46 -17.27 1.51
CA THR A 339 -31.08 -17.47 2.83
C THR A 339 -31.13 -16.14 3.56
N THR A 340 -32.32 -15.74 4.00
CA THR A 340 -32.52 -14.46 4.70
C THR A 340 -31.70 -14.44 6.00
N PRO A 341 -30.89 -13.39 6.25
CA PRO A 341 -30.16 -13.22 7.50
C PRO A 341 -31.09 -13.19 8.72
N SER A 342 -30.65 -13.76 9.84
CA SER A 342 -31.47 -13.88 11.06
C SER A 342 -31.86 -12.54 11.69
N ASP A 343 -31.10 -11.48 11.41
CA ASP A 343 -31.34 -10.13 11.90
C ASP A 343 -32.13 -9.25 10.91
N ALA A 344 -32.60 -9.81 9.79
CA ALA A 344 -33.26 -9.07 8.71
C ALA A 344 -34.46 -8.22 9.17
N GLU A 345 -35.26 -8.74 10.10
CA GLU A 345 -36.43 -8.06 10.66
C GLU A 345 -36.07 -6.88 11.58
N THR A 346 -34.87 -6.90 12.16
CA THR A 346 -34.39 -5.91 13.13
C THR A 346 -33.35 -4.95 12.55
N PHE A 347 -32.87 -5.24 11.33
CA PHE A 347 -31.80 -4.47 10.72
C PHE A 347 -32.33 -3.19 10.09
N PHE A 348 -31.82 -2.06 10.59
CA PHE A 348 -32.04 -0.75 9.98
C PHE A 348 -30.71 0.02 9.98
N PRO A 349 -30.32 0.66 8.86
CA PRO A 349 -29.08 1.41 8.79
C PRO A 349 -29.12 2.61 9.74
N ALA A 350 -27.97 3.07 10.22
CA ALA A 350 -27.89 4.19 11.15
C ALA A 350 -28.58 5.47 10.64
N ALA A 351 -28.52 5.74 9.34
CA ALA A 351 -29.21 6.87 8.71
C ALA A 351 -30.73 6.85 8.95
N TYR A 352 -31.37 5.67 8.90
CA TYR A 352 -32.79 5.51 9.21
C TYR A 352 -33.09 5.98 10.64
N TRP A 353 -32.23 5.62 11.60
CA TRP A 353 -32.40 6.03 13.01
C TRP A 353 -32.16 7.53 13.21
N ASN A 354 -31.17 8.11 12.54
CA ASN A 354 -30.92 9.54 12.61
C ASN A 354 -32.09 10.38 12.05
N GLU A 355 -32.76 9.90 11.00
CA GLU A 355 -33.92 10.57 10.39
C GLU A 355 -35.23 10.37 11.17
N ASN A 356 -35.49 9.16 11.68
CA ASN A 356 -36.79 8.81 12.24
C ASN A 356 -36.85 8.87 13.77
N GLU A 357 -35.71 8.80 14.45
CA GLU A 357 -35.67 8.79 15.92
C GLU A 357 -35.34 10.18 16.48
N SER A 358 -36.40 10.96 16.72
CA SER A 358 -36.28 12.30 17.32
C SER A 358 -35.84 12.25 18.80
N LEU A 359 -36.11 11.14 19.51
CA LEU A 359 -35.80 10.97 20.92
C LEU A 359 -34.89 9.76 21.15
N ILE A 360 -33.61 10.00 21.46
CA ILE A 360 -32.68 8.92 21.81
C ILE A 360 -33.08 8.28 23.16
N LEU A 361 -33.24 6.95 23.14
CA LEU A 361 -33.51 6.10 24.28
C LEU A 361 -32.37 6.12 25.31
N THR A 362 -32.76 6.28 26.58
CA THR A 362 -31.88 6.13 27.74
C THR A 362 -31.45 4.68 27.94
N SER A 363 -30.36 4.44 28.66
CA SER A 363 -29.89 3.09 28.97
C SER A 363 -30.93 2.22 29.65
N LYS A 364 -31.86 2.82 30.41
CA LYS A 364 -32.96 2.11 31.06
C LYS A 364 -34.03 1.69 30.04
N GLU A 365 -34.38 2.59 29.13
CA GLU A 365 -35.33 2.30 28.05
C GLU A 365 -34.76 1.22 27.11
N GLN A 366 -33.45 1.23 26.84
CA GLN A 366 -32.77 0.23 25.99
C GLN A 366 -32.76 -1.19 26.58
N ILE A 367 -33.06 -1.38 27.87
CA ILE A 367 -33.22 -2.73 28.45
C ILE A 367 -34.50 -3.38 27.93
N GLU A 368 -35.57 -2.61 27.77
CA GLU A 368 -36.87 -3.09 27.28
C GLU A 368 -36.98 -2.95 25.75
N HIS A 369 -36.32 -1.94 25.18
CA HIS A 369 -36.34 -1.59 23.76
C HIS A 369 -34.92 -1.37 23.23
N PRO A 370 -34.10 -2.42 23.10
CA PRO A 370 -32.71 -2.28 22.64
C PRO A 370 -32.65 -1.84 21.17
N TYR A 371 -31.65 -1.03 20.85
CA TYR A 371 -31.33 -0.76 19.45
C TYR A 371 -30.79 -2.00 18.74
N PRO A 372 -30.91 -2.07 17.40
CA PRO A 372 -30.31 -3.13 16.59
C PRO A 372 -28.81 -3.29 16.85
N SER A 373 -28.32 -4.53 16.69
CA SER A 373 -26.92 -4.85 16.92
C SER A 373 -25.96 -4.14 15.97
N ASN A 374 -26.44 -3.67 14.81
CA ASN A 374 -25.64 -2.97 13.80
C ASN A 374 -25.39 -1.49 14.11
N VAL A 375 -26.07 -0.86 15.07
CA VAL A 375 -25.90 0.58 15.33
C VAL A 375 -25.17 0.86 16.65
N VAL A 376 -24.44 1.97 16.69
CA VAL A 376 -23.78 2.53 17.88
C VAL A 376 -24.05 4.03 17.98
N LEU A 377 -24.19 4.54 19.20
CA LEU A 377 -24.32 5.98 19.44
C LEU A 377 -22.95 6.62 19.62
N LEU A 378 -22.70 7.67 18.84
CA LEU A 378 -21.55 8.55 18.99
C LEU A 378 -22.03 9.94 19.45
N CYS A 379 -21.29 10.52 20.39
CA CYS A 379 -21.48 11.88 20.86
C CYS A 379 -20.30 12.73 20.39
N PHE A 380 -20.58 13.91 19.86
CA PHE A 380 -19.60 14.87 19.40
C PHE A 380 -19.31 15.89 20.51
N LEU A 381 -18.03 16.01 20.88
CA LEU A 381 -17.59 16.84 21.99
C LEU A 381 -16.54 17.85 21.54
N GLN A 382 -16.67 19.10 22.00
CA GLN A 382 -15.71 20.19 21.76
C GLN A 382 -14.26 19.83 22.17
N ARG A 383 -13.27 20.32 21.42
CA ARG A 383 -11.83 20.10 21.65
C ARG A 383 -11.29 20.68 22.97
N LYS A 384 -11.95 21.67 23.57
CA LYS A 384 -11.61 22.16 24.93
C LYS A 384 -12.01 21.19 26.02
N ILE A 385 -13.13 20.49 25.84
CA ILE A 385 -13.51 19.38 26.71
C ILE A 385 -12.40 18.34 26.57
N GLN A 386 -12.15 17.85 25.34
CA GLN A 386 -10.88 17.38 24.75
C GLN A 386 -9.55 17.47 25.53
N GLU A 387 -9.10 18.71 25.77
CA GLU A 387 -7.75 19.01 26.22
C GLU A 387 -7.63 19.11 27.76
N MET A 388 -8.74 19.30 28.47
CA MET A 388 -8.80 19.15 29.94
C MET A 388 -8.52 17.70 30.40
N TYR A 389 -8.32 16.78 29.45
CA TYR A 389 -8.10 15.33 29.61
C TYR A 389 -6.72 14.98 30.18
N ARG A 390 -5.81 15.96 30.34
CA ARG A 390 -4.42 15.73 30.77
C ARG A 390 -4.12 15.94 32.25
N VAL A 391 -5.08 16.38 33.07
CA VAL A 391 -4.75 16.96 34.40
C VAL A 391 -5.21 16.14 35.60
N ASP A 392 -6.23 15.28 35.53
CA ASP A 392 -6.75 14.59 36.74
C ASP A 392 -6.64 13.07 36.68
N ASN A 393 -5.70 12.54 37.47
CA ASN A 393 -5.16 11.18 37.35
C ASN A 393 -5.63 10.24 38.49
N SER A 394 -6.83 10.44 39.05
CA SER A 394 -7.19 9.80 40.33
C SER A 394 -8.56 9.10 40.45
N THR A 395 -9.41 9.03 39.41
CA THR A 395 -10.71 8.32 39.51
C THR A 395 -11.14 7.57 38.24
N THR A 396 -11.86 6.44 38.39
CA THR A 396 -12.38 5.57 37.31
C THR A 396 -13.62 6.15 36.60
N ILE A 397 -14.32 7.09 37.25
CA ILE A 397 -15.37 7.94 36.66
C ILE A 397 -14.87 9.37 36.81
N GLY A 398 -14.55 10.05 35.71
CA GLY A 398 -14.05 11.42 35.78
C GLY A 398 -15.13 12.45 36.09
N PRO A 399 -14.77 13.76 36.17
CA PRO A 399 -15.67 14.83 36.59
C PRO A 399 -16.92 14.98 35.68
N GLN A 400 -17.99 15.52 36.26
CA GLN A 400 -19.22 15.84 35.53
C GLN A 400 -19.09 17.20 34.85
N TYR A 401 -19.28 17.23 33.53
CA TYR A 401 -19.23 18.45 32.73
C TYR A 401 -20.63 18.90 32.35
N ILE A 402 -20.81 20.22 32.19
CA ILE A 402 -22.03 20.81 31.64
C ILE A 402 -21.67 21.33 30.25
N TRP A 403 -22.43 20.94 29.25
CA TRP A 403 -22.26 21.45 27.90
C TRP A 403 -22.71 22.92 27.85
N GLU A 404 -21.87 23.78 27.28
CA GLU A 404 -22.13 25.20 27.08
C GLU A 404 -21.99 25.52 25.58
N PRO A 405 -22.98 26.20 24.96
CA PRO A 405 -22.91 26.58 23.56
C PRO A 405 -21.80 27.60 23.31
N HIS A 406 -21.06 27.48 22.21
CA HIS A 406 -20.02 28.43 21.80
C HIS A 406 -20.23 28.85 20.33
N ASP A 407 -19.73 30.02 19.94
CA ASP A 407 -19.93 30.58 18.59
C ASP A 407 -19.32 29.70 17.46
N ASP A 408 -18.46 28.72 17.79
CA ASP A 408 -17.76 27.82 16.85
C ASP A 408 -18.36 26.39 16.80
N ASP A 409 -19.58 26.19 17.30
CA ASP A 409 -20.21 24.86 17.43
C ASP A 409 -20.42 24.11 16.08
N HIS A 410 -20.33 24.81 14.94
CA HIS A 410 -20.36 24.20 13.60
C HIS A 410 -19.13 23.34 13.29
N GLU A 411 -17.94 23.69 13.81
CA GLU A 411 -16.69 22.93 13.59
C GLU A 411 -16.61 21.63 14.42
N VAL A 412 -17.48 21.48 15.42
CA VAL A 412 -17.45 20.35 16.36
C VAL A 412 -17.92 19.04 15.70
N MET A 413 -18.83 19.13 14.73
CA MET A 413 -19.37 17.99 13.98
C MET A 413 -18.50 17.61 12.76
N ASP A 414 -17.59 18.49 12.34
CA ASP A 414 -16.88 18.39 11.06
C ASP A 414 -15.70 17.40 11.09
N GLY A 415 -15.47 16.70 12.20
CA GLY A 415 -14.38 15.73 12.31
C GLY A 415 -14.68 14.55 13.24
N MET A 416 -14.44 13.32 12.75
CA MET A 416 -14.48 12.09 13.56
C MET A 416 -13.56 12.14 14.80
N GLY A 417 -12.56 13.03 14.83
CA GLY A 417 -11.72 13.26 16.01
C GLY A 417 -12.52 13.71 17.25
N ASN A 418 -13.64 14.39 17.04
CA ASN A 418 -14.54 14.87 18.08
C ASN A 418 -15.57 13.84 18.55
N ALA A 419 -15.75 12.75 17.80
CA ALA A 419 -16.69 11.68 18.09
C ALA A 419 -16.16 10.74 19.19
N LYS A 420 -17.03 10.38 20.13
CA LYS A 420 -16.77 9.37 21.16
C LYS A 420 -18.00 8.48 21.35
N LYS A 421 -17.79 7.18 21.53
CA LYS A 421 -18.88 6.26 21.90
C LYS A 421 -19.54 6.75 23.18
N CYS A 422 -20.87 6.77 23.21
CA CYS A 422 -21.62 7.23 24.38
C CYS A 422 -22.90 6.44 24.68
N GLU A 423 -23.43 6.65 25.88
CA GLU A 423 -24.65 6.05 26.42
C GLU A 423 -25.51 7.16 27.04
N ILE A 424 -26.82 7.16 26.77
CA ILE A 424 -27.73 8.19 27.28
C ILE A 424 -28.22 7.82 28.69
N LEU A 425 -27.78 8.57 29.71
CA LEU A 425 -28.18 8.33 31.10
C LEU A 425 -29.52 8.98 31.45
N LYS A 426 -29.76 10.20 30.96
CA LYS A 426 -30.98 10.97 31.22
C LYS A 426 -31.33 11.88 30.05
N ARG A 427 -32.62 12.15 29.88
CA ARG A 427 -33.17 13.09 28.89
C ARG A 427 -33.87 14.24 29.62
N SER A 428 -33.67 15.46 29.15
CA SER A 428 -34.35 16.67 29.63
C SER A 428 -34.79 17.51 28.45
N VAL A 429 -36.01 18.03 28.48
CA VAL A 429 -36.52 18.94 27.45
C VAL A 429 -36.44 20.36 28.01
N ARG A 430 -35.90 21.30 27.22
CA ARG A 430 -35.93 22.73 27.56
C ARG A 430 -36.67 23.49 26.47
N ARG A 431 -37.41 24.50 26.89
CA ARG A 431 -38.09 25.46 26.01
C ARG A 431 -37.30 26.77 26.06
N ASN A 432 -36.87 27.28 24.92
CA ASN A 432 -36.20 28.58 24.85
C ASN A 432 -37.26 29.69 24.81
N ASP A 433 -37.04 30.79 25.54
CA ASP A 433 -37.93 31.95 25.51
C ASP A 433 -37.87 32.60 24.13
N GLY A 434 -38.90 32.40 23.30
CA GLY A 434 -39.05 33.01 21.98
C GLY A 434 -39.06 32.04 20.80
N ASP A 435 -38.85 30.73 21.03
CA ASP A 435 -38.91 29.67 20.01
C ASP A 435 -40.05 28.70 20.39
N ASP A 436 -40.93 28.34 19.44
CA ASP A 436 -42.06 27.43 19.70
C ASP A 436 -41.64 25.95 19.74
N ASP A 437 -40.39 25.62 19.38
CA ASP A 437 -39.87 24.26 19.30
C ASP A 437 -39.21 23.79 20.62
N GLU A 438 -39.68 22.64 21.12
CA GLU A 438 -39.08 21.95 22.28
C GLU A 438 -37.77 21.27 21.89
N ARG A 439 -36.64 21.66 22.49
CA ARG A 439 -35.34 21.02 22.25
C ARG A 439 -34.99 19.99 23.31
N SER A 440 -34.49 18.84 22.87
CA SER A 440 -34.05 17.75 23.74
C SER A 440 -32.56 17.89 24.08
N TYR A 441 -32.26 17.73 25.37
CA TYR A 441 -30.91 17.75 25.93
C TYR A 441 -30.65 16.45 26.70
N TYR A 442 -29.43 15.95 26.61
CA TYR A 442 -29.05 14.66 27.13
C TYR A 442 -27.95 14.77 28.19
N GLY A 443 -28.08 13.94 29.23
CA GLY A 443 -26.96 13.57 30.09
C GLY A 443 -26.38 12.27 29.58
N VAL A 444 -25.14 12.29 29.12
CA VAL A 444 -24.49 11.17 28.43
C VAL A 444 -23.28 10.68 29.21
N ARG A 445 -23.06 9.37 29.23
CA ARG A 445 -21.79 8.74 29.62
C ARG A 445 -20.96 8.57 28.36
N VAL A 446 -19.73 9.06 28.37
CA VAL A 446 -18.79 8.98 27.25
C VAL A 446 -17.66 8.02 27.62
N PHE A 447 -17.31 7.12 26.70
CA PHE A 447 -16.27 6.12 26.91
C PHE A 447 -14.92 6.56 26.29
N GLY A 448 -13.83 6.40 27.04
CA GLY A 448 -12.46 6.68 26.61
C GLY A 448 -11.59 5.43 26.49
N LYS A 449 -10.26 5.63 26.44
CA LYS A 449 -9.27 4.53 26.47
C LYS A 449 -9.15 3.95 27.90
N GLU A 450 -8.84 2.65 28.00
CA GLU A 450 -8.54 1.94 29.25
C GLU A 450 -9.69 1.95 30.28
N ASP A 451 -10.91 1.60 29.85
CA ASP A 451 -12.12 1.49 30.70
C ASP A 451 -12.56 2.76 31.44
N ARG A 452 -12.05 3.94 31.05
CA ARG A 452 -12.45 5.23 31.63
C ARG A 452 -13.75 5.75 31.01
N SER A 453 -14.57 6.40 31.84
CA SER A 453 -15.78 7.10 31.38
C SER A 453 -16.05 8.40 32.12
N TRP A 454 -16.79 9.31 31.48
CA TRP A 454 -17.18 10.62 32.00
C TRP A 454 -18.64 10.91 31.77
N ILE A 455 -19.20 11.87 32.51
CA ILE A 455 -20.60 12.29 32.36
C ILE A 455 -20.62 13.72 31.82
N VAL A 456 -21.28 13.91 30.68
CA VAL A 456 -21.56 15.23 30.09
C VAL A 456 -23.06 15.48 30.21
N ALA A 457 -23.44 16.61 30.81
CA ALA A 457 -24.83 16.98 31.03
C ALA A 457 -25.24 18.15 30.13
N GLY A 458 -26.41 18.06 29.52
CA GLY A 458 -26.96 19.15 28.71
C GLY A 458 -26.49 19.13 27.26
N LEU A 459 -26.05 17.98 26.74
CA LEU A 459 -25.66 17.83 25.34
C LEU A 459 -26.90 17.90 24.44
N PRO A 460 -26.98 18.80 23.44
CA PRO A 460 -28.12 18.88 22.53
C PRO A 460 -28.29 17.62 21.66
N ARG A 461 -29.48 17.39 21.10
CA ARG A 461 -29.81 16.22 20.27
C ARG A 461 -28.97 16.13 19.01
N GLU A 462 -28.65 17.28 18.41
CA GLU A 462 -27.86 17.40 17.20
C GLU A 462 -26.44 16.84 17.38
N PHE A 463 -25.86 16.86 18.59
CA PHE A 463 -24.52 16.30 18.87
C PHE A 463 -24.50 14.80 19.21
N VAL A 464 -25.62 14.11 19.01
CA VAL A 464 -25.79 12.68 19.30
C VAL A 464 -26.32 11.98 18.06
N GLU A 465 -25.51 11.12 17.45
CA GLU A 465 -25.86 10.44 16.19
C GLU A 465 -25.64 8.93 16.28
N PHE A 466 -26.46 8.19 15.54
CA PHE A 466 -26.25 6.77 15.26
C PHE A 466 -25.24 6.59 14.15
N TYR A 467 -24.40 5.58 14.28
CA TYR A 467 -23.46 5.10 13.27
C TYR A 467 -23.59 3.60 13.09
N ASP A 468 -23.41 3.11 11.87
CA ASP A 468 -23.30 1.68 11.61
C ASP A 468 -21.97 1.18 12.18
N LYS A 469 -22.02 0.08 12.91
CA LYS A 469 -20.82 -0.59 13.42
C LYS A 469 -20.02 -1.12 12.23
N PRO A 470 -18.68 -1.12 12.30
CA PRO A 470 -17.84 -1.72 11.27
C PRO A 470 -18.30 -3.14 10.91
N TYR A 471 -18.28 -3.47 9.62
CA TYR A 471 -18.62 -4.79 9.07
C TYR A 471 -20.09 -5.23 9.24
N THR A 472 -21.00 -4.34 9.67
CA THR A 472 -22.41 -4.70 9.88
C THR A 472 -23.36 -4.26 8.78
N SER A 473 -22.92 -3.47 7.80
CA SER A 473 -23.76 -3.07 6.67
C SER A 473 -23.97 -4.20 5.65
N ASN A 474 -24.95 -4.05 4.76
CA ASN A 474 -25.29 -5.08 3.78
C ASN A 474 -24.13 -5.42 2.82
N GLN A 475 -23.21 -4.49 2.55
CA GLN A 475 -22.05 -4.76 1.70
C GLN A 475 -21.10 -5.81 2.29
N HIS A 476 -21.20 -6.11 3.58
CA HIS A 476 -20.39 -7.09 4.30
C HIS A 476 -21.12 -8.41 4.54
N LEU A 477 -22.32 -8.61 3.96
CA LEU A 477 -23.00 -9.91 3.98
C LEU A 477 -22.15 -10.93 3.23
N ARG A 478 -21.70 -11.98 3.94
CA ARG A 478 -20.78 -13.01 3.39
C ARG A 478 -21.32 -13.74 2.16
N HIS A 479 -22.63 -13.92 2.10
CA HIS A 479 -23.32 -14.61 1.01
C HIS A 479 -24.03 -13.64 0.06
N ALA A 480 -23.66 -12.36 0.06
CA ALA A 480 -24.16 -11.42 -0.94
C ALA A 480 -23.59 -11.75 -2.33
N PHE A 481 -24.33 -11.41 -3.38
CA PHE A 481 -23.93 -11.69 -4.75
C PHE A 481 -22.67 -10.90 -5.14
N ARG A 482 -21.65 -11.60 -5.63
CA ARG A 482 -20.39 -11.03 -6.16
C ARG A 482 -20.05 -11.67 -7.49
N HIS A 483 -20.05 -10.91 -8.57
CA HIS A 483 -19.70 -11.41 -9.90
C HIS A 483 -19.45 -10.26 -10.88
N GLU A 484 -18.37 -10.32 -11.65
CA GLU A 484 -18.13 -9.34 -12.73
C GLU A 484 -19.15 -9.49 -13.86
N ILE A 485 -19.39 -8.40 -14.58
CA ILE A 485 -20.17 -8.42 -15.82
C ILE A 485 -19.31 -9.07 -16.92
N HIS A 486 -19.86 -10.05 -17.63
CA HIS A 486 -19.08 -10.84 -18.59
C HIS A 486 -18.86 -10.07 -19.90
N LEU A 487 -17.60 -9.87 -20.27
CA LEU A 487 -17.21 -9.43 -21.60
C LEU A 487 -17.17 -10.62 -22.57
N PRO A 488 -17.89 -10.55 -23.72
CA PRO A 488 -17.86 -11.59 -24.74
C PRO A 488 -16.48 -11.85 -25.33
N ASP A 489 -16.22 -13.09 -25.78
CA ASP A 489 -14.95 -13.51 -26.40
C ASP A 489 -14.56 -12.68 -27.63
N ASP A 490 -15.53 -12.15 -28.39
CA ASP A 490 -15.28 -11.30 -29.56
C ASP A 490 -14.88 -9.87 -29.18
N LEU A 491 -15.18 -9.45 -27.95
CA LEU A 491 -14.81 -8.15 -27.41
C LEU A 491 -13.53 -8.22 -26.56
N PHE A 492 -13.23 -9.37 -25.95
CA PHE A 492 -12.09 -9.56 -25.06
C PHE A 492 -10.86 -10.14 -25.80
N PRO A 493 -9.75 -9.40 -25.94
CA PRO A 493 -8.55 -9.87 -26.63
C PRO A 493 -7.96 -11.15 -26.04
N SER A 494 -7.53 -12.09 -26.89
CA SER A 494 -6.99 -13.38 -26.47
C SER A 494 -5.67 -13.27 -25.71
N ASN A 495 -4.86 -12.26 -25.99
CA ASN A 495 -3.61 -11.95 -25.27
C ASN A 495 -3.84 -11.46 -23.84
N TRP A 496 -5.08 -11.15 -23.45
CA TRP A 496 -5.44 -10.83 -22.08
C TRP A 496 -6.01 -12.03 -21.31
N MET A 497 -6.11 -13.20 -21.95
CA MET A 497 -6.58 -14.45 -21.32
C MET A 497 -5.40 -15.20 -20.69
N ASP A 498 -4.90 -14.69 -19.56
CA ASP A 498 -3.76 -15.19 -18.82
C ASP A 498 -4.11 -16.32 -17.82
N LEU A 499 -5.39 -16.54 -17.54
CA LEU A 499 -5.84 -17.65 -16.69
C LEU A 499 -6.16 -18.88 -17.54
N THR A 500 -5.61 -20.03 -17.16
CA THR A 500 -6.00 -21.30 -17.77
C THR A 500 -7.49 -21.57 -17.51
N PRO A 501 -8.28 -22.01 -18.52
CA PRO A 501 -9.70 -22.29 -18.32
C PRO A 501 -9.88 -23.35 -17.22
N SER A 502 -10.46 -22.94 -16.10
CA SER A 502 -10.73 -23.83 -14.97
C SER A 502 -11.84 -24.82 -15.37
N SER A 503 -11.46 -26.03 -15.75
CA SER A 503 -12.43 -27.13 -15.85
C SER A 503 -12.81 -27.57 -14.43
N SER A 504 -14.01 -27.17 -14.01
CA SER A 504 -14.85 -27.73 -12.95
C SER A 504 -14.31 -28.96 -12.20
N SER A 505 -14.12 -28.80 -10.89
CA SER A 505 -13.80 -29.83 -9.92
C SER A 505 -14.92 -30.89 -9.80
N THR A 506 -14.65 -32.12 -10.24
CA THR A 506 -15.25 -33.33 -9.64
C THR A 506 -14.15 -34.38 -9.41
N PRO A 507 -14.13 -35.07 -8.26
CA PRO A 507 -13.04 -35.95 -7.88
C PRO A 507 -13.31 -37.41 -8.25
N ASN A 508 -12.43 -38.07 -9.02
CA ASN A 508 -12.12 -39.51 -8.86
C ASN A 508 -10.93 -39.98 -9.76
N PRO A 509 -10.34 -41.18 -9.56
CA PRO A 509 -8.96 -41.30 -9.10
C PRO A 509 -8.06 -42.16 -10.02
N ASN A 510 -6.80 -41.71 -10.18
CA ASN A 510 -5.58 -42.52 -10.43
C ASN A 510 -5.52 -43.45 -11.68
N PRO A 511 -4.36 -44.03 -12.05
CA PRO A 511 -2.99 -43.51 -12.15
C PRO A 511 -2.37 -43.75 -13.56
N ASN A 512 -1.17 -43.21 -13.75
CA ASN A 512 -0.04 -43.71 -14.55
C ASN A 512 0.12 -43.36 -16.05
N LYS A 513 1.39 -42.95 -16.30
CA LYS A 513 2.22 -42.98 -17.53
C LYS A 513 2.09 -41.78 -18.47
N ASP A 514 3.16 -41.17 -18.95
CA ASP A 514 4.60 -41.52 -19.03
C ASP A 514 5.37 -40.18 -19.14
N THR A 515 6.32 -39.89 -18.25
CA THR A 515 7.78 -39.97 -18.50
C THR A 515 8.27 -39.19 -19.73
N ASP A 516 8.78 -37.98 -19.49
CA ASP A 516 9.92 -37.44 -20.25
C ASP A 516 11.07 -37.19 -19.26
N GLU A 517 11.95 -38.17 -19.16
CA GLU A 517 13.23 -38.09 -18.45
C GLU A 517 14.15 -37.11 -19.20
N LYS A 518 14.46 -35.97 -18.57
CA LYS A 518 15.71 -35.25 -18.84
C LYS A 518 16.88 -36.02 -18.20
N PRO A 519 18.07 -35.98 -18.80
CA PRO A 519 19.19 -36.84 -18.40
C PRO A 519 19.72 -36.49 -17.00
N PRO A 520 20.23 -37.49 -16.24
CA PRO A 520 20.82 -37.26 -14.93
C PRO A 520 22.22 -36.67 -15.11
N GLY A 521 22.41 -35.38 -14.79
CA GLY A 521 23.75 -34.79 -14.86
C GLY A 521 23.94 -33.28 -14.81
N SER A 522 22.94 -32.46 -14.50
CA SER A 522 23.18 -31.07 -14.08
C SER A 522 22.56 -30.85 -12.71
N LEU A 523 23.38 -30.50 -11.72
CA LEU A 523 22.89 -29.77 -10.54
C LEU A 523 21.98 -28.65 -11.06
N GLU A 524 20.73 -28.59 -10.61
CA GLU A 524 19.86 -27.45 -10.87
C GLU A 524 20.65 -26.17 -10.53
N THR A 525 20.58 -25.18 -11.41
CA THR A 525 21.34 -23.92 -11.26
C THR A 525 20.96 -23.24 -9.95
N CYS A 526 21.95 -22.70 -9.24
CA CYS A 526 21.70 -21.99 -7.99
C CYS A 526 20.88 -20.72 -8.26
N GLY A 527 19.81 -20.49 -7.50
CA GLY A 527 18.95 -19.33 -7.66
C GLY A 527 19.38 -18.12 -6.82
N LEU A 528 20.18 -18.33 -5.77
CA LEU A 528 20.65 -17.27 -4.88
C LEU A 528 22.09 -17.54 -4.44
N PHE A 529 22.96 -16.56 -4.68
CA PHE A 529 24.39 -16.64 -4.38
C PHE A 529 24.79 -15.64 -3.30
N LEU A 530 25.60 -16.08 -2.35
CA LEU A 530 26.33 -15.22 -1.42
C LEU A 530 27.75 -15.02 -1.97
N ALA A 531 28.15 -13.78 -2.26
CA ALA A 531 29.48 -13.45 -2.79
C ALA A 531 29.96 -12.10 -2.22
N GLU A 532 31.14 -11.62 -2.61
CA GLU A 532 31.59 -10.27 -2.25
C GLU A 532 30.63 -9.21 -2.80
N SER A 533 30.20 -8.26 -1.97
CA SER A 533 29.29 -7.18 -2.38
C SER A 533 29.92 -6.27 -3.43
N SER A 534 29.10 -5.69 -4.30
CA SER A 534 29.52 -4.64 -5.22
C SER A 534 29.78 -3.31 -4.49
N ILE A 535 29.20 -3.10 -3.30
CA ILE A 535 29.51 -1.96 -2.44
C ILE A 535 30.90 -2.16 -1.82
N PRO A 536 31.85 -1.24 -2.05
CA PRO A 536 33.20 -1.37 -1.52
C PRO A 536 33.21 -1.51 0.01
N ASN A 537 33.90 -2.53 0.52
CA ASN A 537 34.06 -2.84 1.94
C ASN A 537 32.77 -3.20 2.70
N ALA A 538 31.63 -3.45 2.01
CA ALA A 538 30.39 -3.88 2.66
C ALA A 538 30.39 -5.36 3.07
N GLY A 539 31.40 -6.13 2.67
CA GLY A 539 31.50 -7.55 3.00
C GLY A 539 30.76 -8.42 1.98
N PHE A 540 29.81 -9.23 2.44
CA PHE A 540 29.03 -10.09 1.57
C PHE A 540 27.84 -9.35 0.95
N GLY A 541 27.54 -9.66 -0.30
CA GLY A 541 26.35 -9.29 -1.04
C GLY A 541 25.58 -10.53 -1.47
N LEU A 542 24.29 -10.34 -1.76
CA LEU A 542 23.39 -11.41 -2.15
C LEU A 542 22.96 -11.20 -3.59
N TYR A 543 23.21 -12.18 -4.47
CA TYR A 543 22.99 -12.07 -5.91
C TYR A 543 21.98 -13.10 -6.37
N THR A 544 21.10 -12.74 -7.31
CA THR A 544 20.22 -13.71 -7.95
C THR A 544 20.97 -14.50 -9.02
N GLY A 545 20.68 -15.80 -9.13
CA GLY A 545 21.15 -16.67 -10.22
C GLY A 545 20.18 -16.80 -11.39
N LYS A 546 19.02 -16.13 -11.31
CA LYS A 546 17.93 -16.18 -12.28
C LYS A 546 17.30 -14.80 -12.45
N ASP A 547 16.61 -14.60 -13.56
CA ASP A 547 15.79 -13.41 -13.74
C ASP A 547 14.59 -13.45 -12.78
N ILE A 548 14.22 -12.29 -12.21
CA ILE A 548 13.08 -12.13 -11.31
C ILE A 548 12.24 -10.94 -11.80
N SER A 549 10.94 -11.15 -12.02
CA SER A 549 10.04 -10.09 -12.48
C SER A 549 9.68 -9.16 -11.32
N SER A 550 9.36 -7.91 -11.62
CA SER A 550 8.77 -6.99 -10.62
C SER A 550 7.48 -7.60 -10.06
N GLY A 551 7.34 -7.59 -8.74
CA GLY A 551 6.25 -8.23 -7.99
C GLY A 551 6.51 -9.68 -7.57
N ASP A 552 7.50 -10.37 -8.15
CA ASP A 552 7.79 -11.77 -7.81
C ASP A 552 8.59 -11.89 -6.49
N ASP A 553 8.36 -12.97 -5.75
CA ASP A 553 9.15 -13.35 -4.57
C ASP A 553 10.61 -13.65 -4.97
N ILE A 554 11.55 -13.01 -4.27
CA ILE A 554 12.99 -13.12 -4.55
C ILE A 554 13.56 -14.44 -4.01
N SER A 555 13.17 -14.80 -2.78
CA SER A 555 13.63 -16.01 -2.09
C SER A 555 12.48 -16.73 -1.41
N TYR A 556 12.77 -17.92 -0.89
CA TYR A 556 11.88 -18.52 0.11
C TYR A 556 11.77 -17.59 1.33
N PRO A 557 10.62 -17.63 2.02
CA PRO A 557 10.37 -16.75 3.15
C PRO A 557 11.24 -17.13 4.36
N ASP A 558 11.56 -16.15 5.19
CA ASP A 558 12.33 -16.32 6.43
C ASP A 558 11.48 -16.08 7.68
N LEU A 559 12.10 -16.08 8.86
CA LEU A 559 11.44 -15.80 10.14
C LEU A 559 11.81 -14.42 10.71
N ALA A 560 10.99 -13.90 11.61
CA ALA A 560 11.28 -12.69 12.37
C ALA A 560 11.48 -13.04 13.85
N ILE A 561 12.66 -12.78 14.40
CA ILE A 561 13.00 -13.09 15.80
C ILE A 561 12.83 -11.84 16.64
N GLN A 562 11.91 -11.91 17.61
CA GLN A 562 11.63 -10.78 18.49
C GLN A 562 12.62 -10.72 19.66
N VAL A 563 13.18 -9.53 19.86
CA VAL A 563 14.19 -9.26 20.88
C VAL A 563 13.73 -8.08 21.73
N GLU A 564 13.47 -8.33 23.01
CA GLU A 564 13.15 -7.27 23.96
C GLU A 564 14.41 -6.42 24.25
N HIS A 565 14.29 -5.10 24.07
CA HIS A 565 15.37 -4.16 24.31
C HIS A 565 15.35 -3.67 25.77
N ASN A 566 16.23 -4.24 26.59
CA ASN A 566 16.44 -3.82 27.97
C ASN A 566 17.31 -2.54 28.02
N SER A 567 16.74 -1.44 28.50
CA SER A 567 17.34 -0.09 28.57
C SER A 567 18.59 0.06 29.48
N GLY A 568 19.18 -1.05 29.94
CA GLY A 568 20.38 -1.10 30.78
C GLY A 568 21.58 -1.83 30.15
N VAL A 569 21.42 -2.48 28.99
CA VAL A 569 22.52 -3.11 28.25
C VAL A 569 22.77 -2.24 27.02
N SER A 570 23.93 -1.61 26.93
CA SER A 570 24.26 -0.83 25.73
C SER A 570 24.18 -1.73 24.51
N SER A 571 23.35 -1.37 23.52
CA SER A 571 23.32 -1.96 22.18
C SER A 571 24.59 -1.69 21.37
N ALA A 572 25.73 -1.38 22.01
CA ALA A 572 27.00 -1.09 21.36
C ALA A 572 27.71 -2.37 20.91
N GLY A 573 27.07 -3.19 20.07
CA GLY A 573 27.65 -4.39 19.49
C GLY A 573 27.20 -4.62 18.05
N LEU A 574 27.86 -5.56 17.37
CA LEU A 574 27.63 -5.94 15.96
C LEU A 574 26.18 -6.25 15.56
N LEU A 575 25.29 -6.50 16.52
CA LEU A 575 23.89 -6.85 16.26
C LEU A 575 23.00 -5.62 16.00
N ASP A 576 23.38 -4.43 16.50
CA ASP A 576 22.52 -3.24 16.43
C ASP A 576 22.15 -2.77 15.02
N PRO A 577 23.04 -2.83 14.01
CA PRO A 577 22.70 -2.47 12.64
C PRO A 577 21.64 -3.37 11.98
N TYR A 578 21.40 -4.57 12.53
CA TYR A 578 20.53 -5.58 11.94
C TYR A 578 19.12 -5.59 12.52
N PHE A 579 18.83 -4.72 13.49
CA PHE A 579 17.49 -4.62 14.04
C PHE A 579 16.55 -3.85 13.14
N TRP A 580 15.38 -4.44 12.92
CA TRP A 580 14.23 -3.82 12.30
C TRP A 580 13.33 -3.16 13.35
N ASP A 581 12.67 -2.07 12.94
CA ASP A 581 11.72 -1.35 13.78
C ASP A 581 10.48 -2.21 14.05
N ALA A 582 9.99 -2.18 15.28
CA ALA A 582 8.86 -3.00 15.69
C ALA A 582 7.57 -2.68 14.94
N ASN A 583 7.36 -1.43 14.53
CA ASN A 583 6.17 -1.06 13.77
C ASN A 583 6.23 -1.61 12.34
N LYS A 584 7.43 -1.69 11.74
CA LYS A 584 7.60 -2.29 10.40
C LYS A 584 7.32 -3.79 10.39
N MET A 585 7.44 -4.45 11.54
CA MET A 585 7.24 -5.89 11.69
C MET A 585 5.91 -6.24 12.37
N ASP A 586 5.05 -5.25 12.65
CA ASP A 586 3.79 -5.41 13.40
C ASP A 586 3.93 -6.12 14.76
N VAL A 587 5.00 -5.80 15.50
CA VAL A 587 5.35 -6.49 16.76
C VAL A 587 5.32 -5.58 17.97
N SER A 588 4.84 -4.36 17.83
CA SER A 588 4.84 -3.33 18.89
C SER A 588 4.09 -3.76 20.17
N ASN A 589 3.31 -4.85 20.11
CA ASN A 589 2.60 -5.43 21.24
C ASN A 589 3.37 -6.53 22.00
N GLU A 590 4.49 -7.04 21.47
CA GLU A 590 5.25 -8.15 22.07
C GLU A 590 5.97 -7.74 23.37
N ALA A 591 6.49 -6.50 23.44
CA ALA A 591 7.04 -5.92 24.67
C ALA A 591 7.03 -4.39 24.63
N LYS A 592 7.26 -3.75 25.77
CA LYS A 592 7.34 -2.28 25.89
C LYS A 592 8.42 -1.66 24.98
N ASN A 593 9.55 -2.35 24.85
CA ASN A 593 10.61 -2.03 23.90
C ASN A 593 11.01 -3.33 23.21
N VAL A 594 10.64 -3.50 21.94
CA VAL A 594 10.96 -4.69 21.15
C VAL A 594 11.57 -4.25 19.82
N ARG A 595 12.43 -5.08 19.27
CA ARG A 595 12.99 -4.98 17.92
C ARG A 595 13.05 -6.36 17.30
N SER A 596 13.09 -6.45 15.98
CA SER A 596 13.10 -7.72 15.27
C SER A 596 14.42 -7.96 14.54
N LEU A 597 14.86 -9.21 14.49
CA LEU A 597 15.91 -9.67 13.58
C LEU A 597 15.25 -10.49 12.48
N VAL A 598 15.60 -10.22 11.23
CA VAL A 598 15.06 -10.94 10.06
C VAL A 598 16.22 -11.58 9.30
N PRO A 599 16.60 -12.84 9.61
CA PRO A 599 17.62 -13.59 8.86
C PRO A 599 17.34 -13.67 7.36
N GLY A 600 18.33 -14.17 6.61
CA GLY A 600 18.24 -14.22 5.16
C GLY A 600 18.39 -12.84 4.55
N ILE A 601 17.52 -12.48 3.61
CA ILE A 601 17.62 -11.19 2.89
C ILE A 601 17.61 -10.00 3.85
N GLY A 602 16.78 -10.03 4.90
CA GLY A 602 16.62 -8.93 5.85
C GLY A 602 17.87 -8.59 6.69
N MET A 603 18.89 -9.45 6.67
CA MET A 603 20.18 -9.22 7.33
C MET A 603 21.39 -9.42 6.41
N LEU A 604 21.25 -10.13 5.30
CA LEU A 604 22.38 -10.39 4.37
C LEU A 604 22.48 -9.39 3.24
N ALA A 605 21.37 -8.86 2.76
CA ALA A 605 21.40 -7.95 1.62
C ALA A 605 21.78 -6.54 2.09
N ASN A 606 22.77 -5.94 1.43
CA ASN A 606 23.16 -4.56 1.72
C ASN A 606 22.14 -3.59 1.16
N SER A 607 22.10 -2.37 1.66
CA SER A 607 21.23 -1.33 1.09
C SER A 607 22.05 -0.23 0.43
N HIS A 608 21.53 0.28 -0.69
CA HIS A 608 22.09 1.42 -1.41
C HIS A 608 20.97 2.41 -1.75
N PRO A 609 21.06 3.70 -1.36
CA PRO A 609 19.96 4.67 -1.46
C PRO A 609 19.41 4.90 -2.88
N GLY A 610 20.21 4.63 -3.91
CA GLY A 610 19.86 4.92 -5.32
C GLY A 610 19.65 3.71 -6.23
N VAL A 611 19.74 2.46 -5.74
CA VAL A 611 19.57 1.26 -6.60
C VAL A 611 18.79 0.11 -5.91
N ASP A 612 17.87 0.44 -5.00
CA ASP A 612 17.07 -0.57 -4.32
C ASP A 612 16.20 -1.36 -5.31
N ASN A 613 16.28 -2.68 -5.21
CA ASN A 613 15.56 -3.61 -6.09
C ASN A 613 14.70 -4.64 -5.33
N ALA A 614 14.69 -4.58 -3.99
CA ALA A 614 13.96 -5.49 -3.13
C ALA A 614 13.15 -4.74 -2.06
N TRP A 615 11.95 -5.21 -1.74
CA TRP A 615 11.12 -4.66 -0.67
C TRP A 615 10.36 -5.75 0.11
N PHE A 616 9.97 -5.42 1.34
CA PHE A 616 9.29 -6.30 2.27
C PHE A 616 7.76 -6.22 2.06
N GLN A 617 7.06 -7.35 2.05
CA GLN A 617 5.60 -7.37 1.83
C GLN A 617 4.81 -7.98 3.00
N ASP A 618 5.19 -9.18 3.45
CA ASP A 618 4.32 -10.00 4.32
C ASP A 618 5.04 -10.56 5.56
N LEU A 619 4.28 -10.71 6.64
CA LEU A 619 4.62 -11.47 7.85
C LEU A 619 3.40 -12.29 8.27
N LYS A 620 3.60 -13.57 8.61
CA LYS A 620 2.58 -14.38 9.28
C LYS A 620 2.89 -14.53 10.75
N VAL A 621 1.84 -14.45 11.57
CA VAL A 621 1.91 -14.70 13.00
C VAL A 621 1.08 -15.93 13.29
N ASP A 622 1.68 -17.08 13.61
CA ASP A 622 0.97 -18.28 14.08
C ASP A 622 1.83 -19.19 14.97
N SER A 623 1.19 -20.19 15.57
CA SER A 623 1.81 -21.11 16.52
C SER A 623 2.51 -22.31 15.87
N ALA A 624 2.62 -22.34 14.53
CA ALA A 624 2.98 -23.49 13.70
C ALA A 624 2.17 -24.77 14.05
N GLY A 625 0.92 -24.58 14.50
CA GLY A 625 0.03 -25.66 14.91
C GLY A 625 0.32 -26.24 16.30
N LEU A 626 1.17 -25.59 17.12
CA LEU A 626 1.41 -25.98 18.51
C LEU A 626 0.53 -25.20 19.49
N HIS A 627 -0.22 -25.91 20.32
CA HIS A 627 -1.10 -25.27 21.29
C HIS A 627 -0.41 -25.08 22.64
N ARG A 628 -0.43 -23.85 23.16
CA ARG A 628 0.14 -23.47 24.45
C ARG A 628 -0.29 -24.31 25.67
N SER A 629 -1.44 -24.98 25.62
CA SER A 629 -1.95 -25.82 26.71
C SER A 629 -1.51 -27.28 26.61
N LYS A 630 -1.04 -27.73 25.45
CA LYS A 630 -0.77 -29.15 25.14
C LYS A 630 0.67 -29.42 24.74
N ASP A 631 1.29 -28.47 24.06
CA ASP A 631 2.53 -28.69 23.34
C ASP A 631 3.70 -28.00 24.05
N THR A 632 4.63 -28.81 24.56
CA THR A 632 5.84 -28.40 25.28
C THR A 632 6.78 -27.54 24.41
N GLY A 633 6.67 -27.61 23.09
CA GLY A 633 7.44 -26.80 22.15
C GLY A 633 6.94 -25.37 21.95
N THR A 634 5.77 -25.02 22.49
CA THR A 634 5.24 -23.66 22.39
C THR A 634 6.21 -22.65 23.03
N GLY A 635 6.58 -21.60 22.28
CA GLY A 635 7.55 -20.58 22.71
C GLY A 635 9.02 -20.99 22.52
N GLY A 636 9.28 -22.17 21.97
CA GLY A 636 10.63 -22.64 21.59
C GLY A 636 11.16 -22.02 20.29
N PHE A 637 10.27 -21.48 19.46
CA PHE A 637 10.56 -20.75 18.23
C PHE A 637 9.66 -19.51 18.15
N THR A 638 10.00 -18.58 17.26
CA THR A 638 9.20 -17.39 17.00
C THR A 638 7.85 -17.74 16.39
N ASN A 639 6.78 -17.10 16.86
CA ASN A 639 5.46 -17.16 16.23
C ASN A 639 5.40 -16.36 14.93
N GLN A 640 6.46 -15.64 14.58
CA GLN A 640 6.49 -14.75 13.42
C GLN A 640 7.39 -15.31 12.32
N HIS A 641 6.77 -15.78 11.25
CA HIS A 641 7.43 -16.42 10.13
C HIS A 641 6.75 -16.03 8.81
N ASP A 642 7.15 -16.66 7.71
CA ASP A 642 6.69 -16.32 6.36
C ASP A 642 7.09 -14.89 5.90
N VAL A 643 8.26 -14.39 6.34
CA VAL A 643 8.78 -13.08 5.94
C VAL A 643 9.21 -13.10 4.47
N ARG A 644 8.49 -12.38 3.60
CA ARG A 644 8.75 -12.35 2.15
C ARG A 644 9.44 -11.07 1.69
N HIS A 645 10.31 -11.22 0.70
CA HIS A 645 10.93 -10.12 -0.02
C HIS A 645 10.59 -10.25 -1.51
N GLN A 646 10.05 -9.19 -2.08
CA GLN A 646 9.66 -9.12 -3.49
C GLN A 646 10.55 -8.16 -4.25
N ALA A 647 10.69 -8.43 -5.55
CA ALA A 647 11.34 -7.52 -6.46
C ALA A 647 10.44 -6.30 -6.72
N ASN A 648 10.93 -5.08 -6.49
CA ASN A 648 10.17 -3.87 -6.83
C ASN A 648 10.38 -3.48 -8.32
N ILE A 649 11.46 -3.94 -8.94
CA ILE A 649 11.80 -3.79 -10.35
C ILE A 649 12.15 -5.17 -10.96
N PHE A 650 12.35 -5.23 -12.27
CA PHE A 650 12.94 -6.43 -12.88
C PHE A 650 14.41 -6.59 -12.43
N ILE A 651 14.78 -7.78 -11.94
CA ILE A 651 16.14 -8.10 -11.49
C ILE A 651 16.72 -9.16 -12.42
N PRO A 652 17.70 -8.82 -13.29
CA PRO A 652 18.34 -9.79 -14.15
C PRO A 652 19.22 -10.77 -13.36
N ALA A 653 19.38 -11.97 -13.89
CA ALA A 653 20.31 -12.97 -13.38
C ALA A 653 21.72 -12.38 -13.22
N GLY A 654 22.29 -12.52 -12.04
CA GLY A 654 23.59 -11.98 -11.69
C GLY A 654 23.58 -10.65 -10.95
N MET A 655 22.42 -9.98 -10.81
CA MET A 655 22.32 -8.72 -10.08
C MET A 655 22.30 -8.93 -8.55
N GLU A 656 22.97 -8.04 -7.82
CA GLU A 656 22.95 -7.95 -6.37
C GLU A 656 21.62 -7.39 -5.88
N LEU A 657 21.14 -7.89 -4.75
CA LEU A 657 19.89 -7.49 -4.12
C LEU A 657 20.15 -6.34 -3.13
N PHE A 658 19.36 -5.28 -3.26
CA PHE A 658 19.41 -4.08 -2.43
C PHE A 658 18.03 -3.79 -1.83
N PRO A 659 17.75 -4.23 -0.59
CA PRO A 659 16.56 -3.80 0.13
C PRO A 659 16.55 -2.29 0.35
N ASN A 660 15.37 -1.69 0.25
CA ASN A 660 15.18 -0.27 0.53
C ASN A 660 15.23 0.00 2.05
N ASN A 661 16.35 0.57 2.50
CA ASN A 661 16.42 1.23 3.80
C ASN A 661 16.08 2.71 3.62
N ASP A 662 15.23 3.22 4.50
CA ASP A 662 14.84 4.63 4.54
C ASP A 662 16.09 5.54 4.69
N ASP A 663 16.13 6.69 4.02
CA ASP A 663 17.21 7.68 4.09
C ASP A 663 17.58 8.04 5.55
N SER A 664 16.60 8.04 6.45
CA SER A 664 16.79 8.25 7.90
C SER A 664 17.74 7.23 8.54
N TRP A 665 17.79 5.98 8.05
CA TRP A 665 18.70 4.94 8.52
C TRP A 665 20.16 5.29 8.24
N PHE A 666 20.43 5.88 7.06
CA PHE A 666 21.75 6.34 6.67
C PHE A 666 22.12 7.64 7.41
N LEU A 667 21.17 8.57 7.54
CA LEU A 667 21.37 9.82 8.27
C LEU A 667 21.69 9.58 9.75
N SER A 668 21.00 8.65 10.41
CA SER A 668 21.25 8.32 11.82
C SER A 668 22.62 7.66 12.06
N ARG A 669 23.32 7.24 11.00
CA ARG A 669 24.61 6.54 11.04
C ARG A 669 25.74 7.30 10.40
N ASN A 670 25.54 8.59 10.10
CA ASN A 670 26.53 9.45 9.43
C ASN A 670 27.92 9.42 10.11
N GLU A 671 27.99 9.25 11.43
CA GLU A 671 29.26 9.12 12.16
C GLU A 671 30.03 7.83 11.83
N THR A 672 29.34 6.75 11.47
CA THR A 672 29.93 5.41 11.21
C THR A 672 30.15 5.17 9.71
N ILE A 673 29.15 5.47 8.87
CA ILE A 673 29.22 5.22 7.42
C ILE A 673 29.71 6.45 6.62
N GLY A 674 29.76 7.61 7.27
CA GLY A 674 30.13 8.87 6.63
C GLY A 674 28.98 9.57 5.89
N ASN A 675 29.29 10.75 5.36
CA ASN A 675 28.35 11.60 4.63
C ASN A 675 28.21 11.09 3.18
N ILE A 676 27.46 10.00 2.99
CA ILE A 676 27.22 9.37 1.68
C ILE A 676 26.08 10.06 0.91
N PRO A 677 25.96 9.91 -0.41
CA PRO A 677 24.78 10.37 -1.14
C PRO A 677 23.51 9.61 -0.74
N LEU A 678 22.38 10.30 -0.68
CA LEU A 678 21.03 9.75 -0.51
C LEU A 678 20.28 9.71 -1.84
N ARG A 679 19.07 9.15 -1.85
CA ARG A 679 18.27 9.02 -3.07
C ARG A 679 18.12 10.36 -3.82
N ARG A 680 17.72 11.42 -3.12
CA ARG A 680 17.60 12.77 -3.70
C ARG A 680 18.91 13.35 -4.24
N ASP A 681 20.04 12.96 -3.64
CA ASP A 681 21.35 13.48 -4.04
C ASP A 681 21.80 12.83 -5.36
N TYR A 682 21.45 11.55 -5.57
CA TYR A 682 21.66 10.87 -6.86
C TYR A 682 20.76 11.46 -7.94
N SER A 683 19.46 11.70 -7.66
CA SER A 683 18.56 12.37 -8.62
C SER A 683 19.08 13.76 -9.03
N ALA A 684 19.50 14.58 -8.06
CA ALA A 684 20.09 15.88 -8.35
C ALA A 684 21.41 15.78 -9.13
N ALA A 685 22.22 14.74 -8.88
CA ALA A 685 23.45 14.50 -9.63
C ALA A 685 23.17 14.10 -11.08
N ASP A 686 22.17 13.25 -11.32
CA ASP A 686 21.74 12.84 -12.66
C ASP A 686 21.25 14.06 -13.47
N GLU A 687 20.40 14.89 -12.89
CA GLU A 687 19.92 16.14 -13.52
C GLU A 687 21.07 17.11 -13.85
N LEU A 688 22.07 17.21 -12.98
CA LEU A 688 23.25 18.04 -13.21
C LEU A 688 24.10 17.51 -14.37
N LEU A 689 24.26 16.18 -14.47
CA LEU A 689 24.96 15.56 -15.59
C LEU A 689 24.22 15.76 -16.91
N ASP A 690 22.91 15.62 -16.93
CA ASP A 690 22.09 15.87 -18.13
C ASP A 690 22.24 17.30 -18.63
N HIS A 691 22.18 18.29 -17.72
CA HIS A 691 22.41 19.69 -18.06
C HIS A 691 23.84 19.95 -18.54
N PHE A 692 24.85 19.43 -17.84
CA PHE A 692 26.24 19.56 -18.26
C PHE A 692 26.46 18.97 -19.66
N TRP A 693 25.95 17.76 -19.88
CA TRP A 693 26.06 17.04 -21.15
C TRP A 693 25.40 17.80 -22.31
N SER A 694 24.22 18.36 -22.07
CA SER A 694 23.54 19.22 -23.05
C SER A 694 24.31 20.51 -23.35
N LEU A 695 24.90 21.15 -22.33
CA LEU A 695 25.64 22.41 -22.48
C LEU A 695 26.94 22.26 -23.28
N VAL A 696 27.60 21.11 -23.16
CA VAL A 696 28.82 20.80 -23.93
C VAL A 696 28.51 20.09 -25.26
N GLU A 697 27.23 19.95 -25.60
CA GLU A 697 26.75 19.22 -26.79
C GLU A 697 27.34 17.79 -26.91
N GLY A 698 27.59 17.15 -25.75
CA GLY A 698 28.24 15.84 -25.66
C GLY A 698 29.74 15.80 -25.97
N ASP A 699 30.40 16.93 -26.26
CA ASP A 699 31.85 17.01 -26.45
C ASP A 699 32.60 17.39 -25.16
N VAL A 700 32.88 16.37 -24.35
CA VAL A 700 33.67 16.51 -23.12
C VAL A 700 35.18 16.71 -23.37
N THR A 701 35.65 16.63 -24.62
CA THR A 701 37.09 16.76 -24.93
C THR A 701 37.54 18.21 -25.08
N SER A 702 36.58 19.12 -25.29
CA SER A 702 36.79 20.55 -25.46
C SER A 702 37.38 21.22 -24.20
N ASP A 703 38.18 22.27 -24.39
CA ASP A 703 38.71 23.05 -23.26
C ASP A 703 37.58 23.74 -22.48
N PHE A 704 36.49 24.13 -23.16
CA PHE A 704 35.28 24.65 -22.53
C PHE A 704 34.64 23.65 -21.57
N ALA A 705 34.49 22.38 -21.98
CA ALA A 705 33.91 21.35 -21.13
C ALA A 705 34.76 21.07 -19.88
N LYS A 706 36.10 21.09 -20.02
CA LYS A 706 37.03 20.93 -18.89
C LYS A 706 36.92 22.09 -17.91
N ASP A 707 36.97 23.33 -18.40
CA ASP A 707 36.87 24.53 -17.57
C ASP A 707 35.49 24.60 -16.87
N LEU A 708 34.41 24.25 -17.59
CA LEU A 708 33.06 24.22 -17.04
C LEU A 708 32.91 23.13 -15.97
N TRP A 709 33.46 21.94 -16.19
CA TRP A 709 33.43 20.84 -15.23
C TRP A 709 34.24 21.18 -13.98
N GLU A 710 35.43 21.76 -14.11
CA GLU A 710 36.23 22.22 -12.97
C GLU A 710 35.47 23.28 -12.14
N LEU A 711 34.80 24.23 -12.80
CA LEU A 711 33.99 25.24 -12.14
C LEU A 711 32.77 24.63 -11.42
N ALA A 712 32.02 23.78 -12.11
CA ALA A 712 30.85 23.08 -11.56
C ALA A 712 31.25 22.21 -10.37
N TRP A 713 32.34 21.45 -10.49
CA TRP A 713 32.87 20.58 -9.42
C TRP A 713 33.21 21.34 -8.14
N VAL A 714 33.70 22.58 -8.27
CA VAL A 714 33.96 23.45 -7.12
C VAL A 714 32.67 24.00 -6.53
N ASP A 715 31.77 24.56 -7.36
CA ASP A 715 30.51 25.15 -6.92
C ASP A 715 29.59 24.12 -6.25
N ILE A 716 29.40 22.96 -6.87
CA ILE A 716 28.59 21.86 -6.32
C ILE A 716 29.15 21.42 -4.97
N GLY A 717 30.48 21.35 -4.82
CA GLY A 717 31.11 21.00 -3.54
C GLY A 717 30.91 22.03 -2.43
N ILE A 718 30.65 23.29 -2.77
CA ILE A 718 30.29 24.33 -1.79
C ILE A 718 28.82 24.18 -1.38
N ARG A 719 27.94 23.83 -2.33
CA ARG A 719 26.49 23.73 -2.11
C ARG A 719 26.07 22.42 -1.43
N SER A 720 26.59 21.28 -1.89
CA SER A 720 26.27 19.96 -1.36
C SER A 720 27.42 18.96 -1.54
N ASP A 721 28.03 18.57 -0.42
CA ASP A 721 29.03 17.50 -0.39
C ASP A 721 28.45 16.13 -0.81
N ARG A 722 27.14 15.89 -0.60
CA ARG A 722 26.50 14.62 -0.98
C ARG A 722 26.28 14.51 -2.47
N VAL A 723 25.76 15.56 -3.11
CA VAL A 723 25.60 15.61 -4.58
C VAL A 723 26.96 15.50 -5.27
N LYS A 724 27.97 16.20 -4.74
CA LYS A 724 29.34 16.07 -5.24
C LYS A 724 29.88 14.64 -5.20
N LYS A 725 29.54 13.87 -4.18
CA LYS A 725 29.94 12.46 -4.03
C LYS A 725 29.15 11.49 -4.91
N ALA A 726 27.95 11.86 -5.34
CA ALA A 726 27.17 11.09 -6.32
C ALA A 726 27.73 11.26 -7.74
N LEU A 727 28.32 12.41 -8.04
CA LEU A 727 28.87 12.71 -9.37
C LEU A 727 30.18 11.93 -9.66
N PRO A 728 30.42 11.57 -10.94
CA PRO A 728 31.72 11.05 -11.38
C PRO A 728 32.86 12.03 -11.06
N THR A 729 34.05 11.55 -10.75
CA THR A 729 35.16 12.44 -10.36
C THR A 729 35.84 13.17 -11.52
N ASP A 730 35.63 12.70 -12.74
CA ASP A 730 36.24 13.21 -13.96
C ASP A 730 35.31 13.06 -15.17
N LEU A 731 35.70 13.67 -16.28
CA LEU A 731 34.94 13.68 -17.53
C LEU A 731 34.86 12.31 -18.21
N ASP A 732 35.82 11.42 -17.95
CA ASP A 732 35.75 10.04 -18.44
C ASP A 732 34.58 9.31 -17.75
N GLY A 733 34.41 9.52 -16.44
CA GLY A 733 33.26 9.02 -15.70
C GLY A 733 31.93 9.64 -16.13
N VAL A 734 31.92 10.91 -16.55
CA VAL A 734 30.71 11.53 -17.16
C VAL A 734 30.34 10.80 -18.45
N VAL A 735 31.32 10.50 -19.31
CA VAL A 735 31.09 9.72 -20.53
C VAL A 735 30.60 8.32 -20.19
N ASP A 736 31.13 7.69 -19.14
CA ASP A 736 30.69 6.37 -18.72
C ASP A 736 29.20 6.35 -18.35
N VAL A 737 28.74 7.33 -17.57
CA VAL A 737 27.31 7.48 -17.23
C VAL A 737 26.48 7.76 -18.48
N MET A 738 26.85 8.78 -19.26
CA MET A 738 25.99 9.28 -20.34
C MET A 738 25.99 8.41 -21.61
N GLN A 739 27.06 7.63 -21.86
CA GLN A 739 27.23 6.87 -23.10
C GLN A 739 27.47 5.36 -22.90
N ASN A 740 28.08 4.91 -21.80
CA ASN A 740 28.56 3.52 -21.65
C ASN A 740 27.65 2.63 -20.77
N HIS A 741 26.33 2.82 -20.84
CA HIS A 741 25.31 1.91 -20.29
C HIS A 741 25.12 1.90 -18.76
N PHE A 742 25.43 2.99 -18.07
CA PHE A 742 24.96 3.17 -16.69
C PHE A 742 23.72 4.05 -16.70
N ASP A 743 22.55 3.49 -16.38
CA ASP A 743 21.26 4.21 -16.42
C ASP A 743 21.17 5.38 -15.44
N SER A 744 22.07 5.48 -14.46
CA SER A 744 22.18 6.60 -13.49
C SER A 744 23.54 6.65 -12.80
N THR A 745 23.84 7.79 -12.15
CA THR A 745 25.00 7.95 -11.24
C THR A 745 24.97 6.97 -10.07
N ALA A 746 23.78 6.53 -9.64
CA ALA A 746 23.64 5.53 -8.60
C ALA A 746 24.09 4.13 -9.04
N VAL A 747 23.82 3.73 -10.29
CA VAL A 747 24.33 2.46 -10.83
C VAL A 747 25.84 2.57 -11.10
N TYR A 748 26.30 3.73 -11.57
CA TYR A 748 27.72 4.02 -11.81
C TYR A 748 28.56 3.95 -10.54
N SER A 749 28.03 4.34 -9.37
CA SER A 749 28.76 4.29 -8.11
C SER A 749 29.08 2.86 -7.65
N ILE A 750 28.37 1.86 -8.19
CA ILE A 750 28.56 0.43 -7.93
C ILE A 750 28.52 -0.39 -9.24
N PRO A 751 29.51 -0.23 -10.14
CA PRO A 751 29.45 -0.74 -11.51
C PRO A 751 29.52 -2.28 -11.60
N LYS A 752 29.69 -2.93 -10.46
CA LYS A 752 29.78 -4.38 -10.29
C LYS A 752 28.52 -4.98 -9.63
N SER A 753 27.45 -4.19 -9.53
CA SER A 753 26.15 -4.59 -9.00
C SER A 753 25.54 -5.75 -9.78
N THR A 754 25.95 -5.97 -11.02
CA THR A 754 25.64 -7.19 -11.80
C THR A 754 26.91 -7.96 -12.14
N ARG A 755 26.91 -9.26 -11.87
CA ARG A 755 28.01 -10.21 -12.14
C ARG A 755 27.58 -11.26 -13.14
N SER A 756 28.51 -11.79 -13.92
CA SER A 756 28.21 -12.94 -14.76
C SER A 756 27.93 -14.18 -13.91
N LEU A 757 27.06 -15.07 -14.39
CA LEU A 757 26.79 -16.34 -13.72
C LEU A 757 28.05 -17.21 -13.58
N ASP A 758 28.97 -17.15 -14.55
CA ASP A 758 30.27 -17.84 -14.46
C ASP A 758 31.09 -17.32 -13.28
N TRP A 759 31.13 -15.99 -13.10
CA TRP A 759 31.83 -15.40 -11.95
C TRP A 759 31.18 -15.81 -10.63
N LEU A 760 29.85 -15.84 -10.55
CA LEU A 760 29.12 -16.28 -9.35
C LEU A 760 29.30 -17.77 -9.06
N ASN A 761 29.38 -18.63 -10.08
CA ASN A 761 29.67 -20.05 -9.90
C ASN A 761 31.10 -20.29 -9.39
N GLU A 762 32.05 -19.44 -9.75
CA GLU A 762 33.45 -19.54 -9.30
C GLU A 762 33.71 -18.86 -7.94
N ASN A 763 33.01 -17.75 -7.66
CA ASN A 763 33.31 -16.84 -6.54
C ASN A 763 32.12 -16.64 -5.59
N GLY A 764 31.03 -17.37 -5.77
CA GLY A 764 29.84 -17.33 -4.92
C GLY A 764 29.55 -18.65 -4.23
N LEU A 765 28.76 -18.58 -3.16
CA LEU A 765 28.24 -19.71 -2.42
C LEU A 765 26.74 -19.82 -2.64
N CYS A 766 26.28 -21.01 -3.02
CA CYS A 766 24.85 -21.23 -3.21
C CYS A 766 24.10 -21.33 -1.88
N VAL A 767 23.04 -20.54 -1.72
CA VAL A 767 22.29 -20.42 -0.44
C VAL A 767 20.79 -20.74 -0.56
N ASP A 768 20.31 -21.26 -1.71
CA ASP A 768 18.89 -21.62 -1.95
C ASP A 768 18.61 -23.13 -2.00
N ASN A 769 19.53 -23.97 -1.50
CA ASN A 769 19.35 -25.42 -1.48
C ASN A 769 18.33 -25.90 -0.44
N ILE A 770 17.80 -25.01 0.41
CA ILE A 770 16.80 -25.31 1.43
C ILE A 770 15.65 -24.30 1.40
N LYS A 771 14.47 -24.74 1.84
CA LYS A 771 13.25 -23.94 1.99
C LYS A 771 12.55 -24.26 3.30
N PRO A 772 11.76 -23.36 3.89
CA PRO A 772 11.01 -23.65 5.10
C PRO A 772 9.81 -24.57 4.82
N GLY A 773 9.34 -25.26 5.84
CA GLY A 773 8.11 -26.06 5.85
C GLY A 773 7.79 -26.57 7.26
N PRO A 774 6.64 -27.23 7.50
CA PRO A 774 6.34 -27.83 8.80
C PRO A 774 7.33 -28.96 9.12
N SER A 775 7.96 -28.94 10.29
CA SER A 775 8.94 -29.96 10.68
C SER A 775 8.29 -31.34 10.82
N THR A 776 9.05 -32.39 10.47
CA THR A 776 8.67 -33.79 10.73
C THR A 776 8.93 -34.19 12.19
N ILE A 777 9.62 -33.34 12.97
CA ILE A 777 9.89 -33.52 14.39
C ILE A 777 8.73 -32.93 15.18
N SER A 778 8.06 -33.78 15.96
CA SER A 778 7.02 -33.34 16.90
C SER A 778 7.57 -32.27 17.85
N GLN A 779 6.79 -31.21 18.11
CA GLN A 779 7.14 -30.08 18.98
C GLN A 779 8.20 -29.11 18.44
N ALA A 780 8.76 -29.32 17.25
CA ALA A 780 9.79 -28.43 16.69
C ALA A 780 9.22 -27.20 15.96
N GLY A 781 7.94 -27.24 15.55
CA GLY A 781 7.33 -26.18 14.75
C GLY A 781 7.81 -26.23 13.29
N PRO A 782 8.36 -25.15 12.72
CA PRO A 782 8.84 -25.14 11.35
C PRO A 782 10.25 -25.77 11.21
N GLY A 783 10.58 -26.24 10.01
CA GLY A 783 11.78 -26.99 9.66
C GLY A 783 12.33 -26.61 8.27
N ALA A 784 13.60 -26.93 8.02
CA ALA A 784 14.27 -26.66 6.75
C ALA A 784 14.30 -27.91 5.85
N PHE A 785 13.90 -27.78 4.59
CA PHE A 785 13.77 -28.89 3.63
C PHE A 785 14.62 -28.66 2.40
N ALA A 786 15.32 -29.69 1.93
CA ALA A 786 16.14 -29.60 0.73
C ALA A 786 15.29 -29.29 -0.52
N THR A 787 15.68 -28.29 -1.32
CA THR A 787 14.97 -27.95 -2.56
C THR A 787 15.35 -28.88 -3.71
N ARG A 788 16.54 -29.47 -3.62
CA ARG A 788 17.14 -30.38 -4.60
C ARG A 788 17.88 -31.52 -3.91
N SER A 789 18.37 -32.48 -4.68
CA SER A 789 19.20 -33.55 -4.11
C SER A 789 20.61 -33.04 -3.81
N ILE A 790 21.12 -33.32 -2.62
CA ILE A 790 22.43 -32.84 -2.14
C ILE A 790 23.31 -34.05 -1.83
N PRO A 791 24.43 -34.26 -2.56
CA PRO A 791 25.29 -35.40 -2.31
C PRO A 791 26.05 -35.29 -0.98
N ARG A 792 26.43 -36.44 -0.43
CA ARG A 792 27.28 -36.53 0.75
C ARG A 792 28.53 -35.65 0.62
N GLY A 793 28.84 -34.91 1.69
CA GLY A 793 30.01 -34.05 1.80
C GLY A 793 29.88 -32.70 1.07
N HIS A 794 28.78 -32.46 0.35
CA HIS A 794 28.50 -31.16 -0.26
C HIS A 794 27.90 -30.20 0.77
N THR A 795 28.16 -28.90 0.56
CA THR A 795 27.56 -27.82 1.34
C THR A 795 26.09 -27.71 0.99
N ILE A 796 25.24 -27.76 2.01
CA ILE A 796 23.80 -27.51 1.94
C ILE A 796 23.59 -26.01 1.82
N THR A 797 24.06 -25.23 2.79
CA THR A 797 24.02 -23.77 2.74
C THR A 797 25.15 -23.19 3.58
N SER A 798 25.38 -21.89 3.43
CA SER A 798 26.38 -21.12 4.16
C SER A 798 25.71 -19.94 4.87
N SER A 799 26.15 -19.68 6.10
CA SER A 799 25.62 -18.61 6.93
C SER A 799 26.75 -17.80 7.53
N PRO A 800 26.79 -16.48 7.27
CA PRO A 800 27.55 -15.57 8.11
C PRO A 800 27.05 -15.65 9.55
N ILE A 801 27.91 -15.31 10.52
CA ILE A 801 27.56 -15.39 11.94
C ILE A 801 27.87 -14.11 12.70
N ILE A 802 26.94 -13.68 13.55
CA ILE A 802 27.15 -12.56 14.47
C ILE A 802 27.58 -13.11 15.83
N PRO A 803 28.77 -12.74 16.34
CA PRO A 803 29.14 -13.06 17.72
C PRO A 803 28.39 -12.13 18.68
N ILE A 804 27.70 -12.72 19.65
CA ILE A 804 26.93 -12.00 20.67
C ILE A 804 27.50 -12.35 22.03
N HIS A 805 27.69 -11.34 22.89
CA HIS A 805 28.07 -11.62 24.27
C HIS A 805 26.87 -12.19 25.01
N ARG A 806 27.04 -13.36 25.64
CA ARG A 806 25.99 -14.10 26.34
C ARG A 806 25.22 -13.22 27.33
N GLN A 807 25.88 -12.32 28.06
CA GLN A 807 25.19 -11.43 29.02
C GLN A 807 24.28 -10.38 28.35
N GLN A 808 24.41 -10.09 27.05
CA GLN A 808 23.61 -9.09 26.36
C GLN A 808 22.18 -9.56 26.07
N ILE A 809 21.97 -10.86 25.89
CA ILE A 809 20.71 -11.40 25.36
C ILE A 809 20.12 -12.53 26.20
N VAL A 810 20.69 -12.89 27.35
CA VAL A 810 20.19 -14.04 28.14
C VAL A 810 18.93 -13.71 28.94
N HIS A 811 18.67 -12.47 29.35
CA HIS A 811 17.53 -12.15 30.22
C HIS A 811 16.64 -11.01 29.69
N THR A 812 15.33 -11.25 29.72
CA THR A 812 14.26 -10.28 29.48
C THR A 812 14.09 -9.34 30.68
N SER A 813 13.34 -8.24 30.51
CA SER A 813 13.02 -7.31 31.60
C SER A 813 12.28 -7.98 32.77
N GLN A 814 11.61 -9.11 32.49
CA GLN A 814 10.87 -9.92 33.45
C GLN A 814 11.71 -11.06 34.07
N GLY A 815 13.00 -11.15 33.73
CA GLY A 815 13.91 -12.18 34.25
C GLY A 815 13.74 -13.56 33.62
N THR A 816 13.05 -13.67 32.49
CA THR A 816 12.96 -14.90 31.67
C THR A 816 14.11 -14.96 30.66
N GLU A 817 14.36 -16.11 30.06
CA GLU A 817 15.34 -16.24 28.98
C GLU A 817 14.82 -15.62 27.66
N SER A 818 15.71 -15.04 26.85
CA SER A 818 15.35 -14.49 25.54
C SER A 818 15.15 -15.57 24.49
N LEU A 819 14.16 -15.39 23.60
CA LEU A 819 13.91 -16.27 22.46
C LEU A 819 15.12 -16.38 21.51
N LEU A 820 15.89 -15.31 21.34
CA LEU A 820 17.07 -15.29 20.47
C LEU A 820 18.10 -16.38 20.84
N LEU A 821 18.13 -16.82 22.10
CA LEU A 821 19.03 -17.88 22.55
C LEU A 821 18.78 -19.20 21.78
N ASN A 822 17.54 -19.50 21.41
CA ASN A 822 17.17 -20.73 20.70
C ASN A 822 17.69 -20.78 19.26
N TYR A 823 18.12 -19.62 18.73
CA TYR A 823 18.70 -19.48 17.40
C TYR A 823 20.21 -19.31 17.42
N CYS A 824 20.86 -19.42 18.59
CA CYS A 824 22.29 -19.22 18.75
C CYS A 824 23.03 -20.52 19.09
N TYR A 825 24.20 -20.73 18.49
CA TYR A 825 25.13 -21.77 18.91
C TYR A 825 26.07 -21.26 19.99
N GLY A 826 26.34 -22.07 21.02
CA GLY A 826 27.21 -21.64 22.12
C GLY A 826 27.85 -22.79 22.87
N PHE A 827 28.98 -22.51 23.51
CA PHE A 827 29.63 -23.43 24.43
C PHE A 827 29.38 -22.99 25.88
N PRO A 828 29.08 -23.88 26.84
CA PRO A 828 28.66 -23.47 28.19
C PRO A 828 29.69 -22.68 28.99
N ASN A 829 30.98 -22.90 28.74
CA ASN A 829 32.06 -22.14 29.38
C ASN A 829 32.52 -20.94 28.54
N SER A 830 31.82 -20.62 27.46
CA SER A 830 32.11 -19.48 26.60
C SER A 830 31.11 -18.34 26.86
N PRO A 831 31.59 -17.10 27.01
CA PRO A 831 30.74 -15.93 27.03
C PRO A 831 30.24 -15.54 25.63
N VAL A 832 30.63 -16.24 24.57
CA VAL A 832 30.22 -15.94 23.19
C VAL A 832 29.12 -16.92 22.72
N LEU A 833 28.07 -16.33 22.15
CA LEU A 833 27.04 -16.99 21.35
C LEU A 833 27.26 -16.64 19.88
N LEU A 834 26.95 -17.57 18.98
CA LEU A 834 27.10 -17.41 17.53
C LEU A 834 25.70 -17.46 16.91
N PHE A 835 25.25 -16.35 16.35
CA PHE A 835 23.97 -16.26 15.68
C PHE A 835 24.15 -16.37 14.16
N PRO A 836 23.80 -17.51 13.54
CA PRO A 836 23.74 -17.61 12.08
C PRO A 836 22.51 -16.85 11.55
N TYR A 837 22.69 -16.17 10.42
CA TYR A 837 21.62 -15.40 9.76
C TYR A 837 21.51 -15.64 8.24
N GLY A 838 22.01 -16.79 7.76
CA GLY A 838 21.82 -17.23 6.38
C GLY A 838 20.35 -17.58 6.07
N PRO A 839 19.92 -17.55 4.79
CA PRO A 839 18.52 -17.77 4.45
C PRO A 839 18.07 -19.16 4.90
N VAL A 840 16.93 -19.24 5.58
CA VAL A 840 16.29 -20.48 6.05
C VAL A 840 17.13 -21.28 7.09
N VAL A 841 18.34 -20.85 7.44
CA VAL A 841 19.25 -21.59 8.33
C VAL A 841 18.65 -21.76 9.73
N ASN A 842 17.90 -20.77 10.20
CA ASN A 842 17.27 -20.77 11.51
C ASN A 842 16.07 -21.75 11.62
N PHE A 843 15.72 -22.46 10.55
CA PHE A 843 14.74 -23.56 10.55
C PHE A 843 15.39 -24.96 10.62
N ILE A 844 16.73 -25.08 10.63
CA ILE A 844 17.40 -26.39 10.66
C ILE A 844 17.32 -26.96 12.08
N ASN A 845 16.50 -27.99 12.28
CA ASN A 845 16.19 -28.58 13.58
C ASN A 845 17.22 -29.62 14.09
N HIS A 846 17.09 -29.95 15.38
CA HIS A 846 17.91 -30.96 16.06
C HIS A 846 17.43 -32.40 15.81
N ASN A 847 18.35 -33.33 15.50
CA ASN A 847 18.11 -34.76 15.64
C ASN A 847 19.40 -35.50 16.03
N SER A 848 19.44 -36.09 17.23
CA SER A 848 20.60 -36.84 17.75
C SER A 848 20.71 -38.27 17.19
N VAL A 849 19.61 -38.83 16.66
CA VAL A 849 19.52 -40.24 16.23
C VAL A 849 19.88 -40.39 14.76
N GLU A 850 19.29 -39.56 13.90
CA GLU A 850 19.49 -39.63 12.44
C GLU A 850 19.83 -38.25 11.82
N PRO A 851 20.86 -37.52 12.30
CA PRO A 851 21.27 -36.27 11.67
C PRO A 851 21.80 -36.53 10.25
N ASN A 852 21.31 -35.77 9.28
CA ASN A 852 21.77 -35.85 7.89
C ASN A 852 22.71 -34.69 7.50
N ALA A 853 22.98 -33.77 8.43
CA ALA A 853 23.92 -32.67 8.24
C ALA A 853 24.79 -32.41 9.49
N TYR A 854 25.88 -31.66 9.30
CA TYR A 854 26.73 -31.14 10.39
C TYR A 854 27.26 -29.76 10.05
N ILE A 855 27.64 -28.98 11.07
CA ILE A 855 28.24 -27.65 10.88
C ILE A 855 29.78 -27.70 10.87
N ARG A 856 30.39 -26.85 10.06
CA ARG A 856 31.84 -26.59 10.08
C ARG A 856 32.16 -25.13 9.78
N TRP A 857 33.36 -24.70 10.15
CA TRP A 857 33.91 -23.44 9.64
C TRP A 857 34.11 -23.53 8.14
N SER A 858 33.74 -22.48 7.42
CA SER A 858 33.93 -22.44 5.97
C SER A 858 35.41 -22.39 5.60
N ASN A 859 35.75 -23.02 4.47
CA ASN A 859 37.06 -22.89 3.83
C ASN A 859 37.04 -21.90 2.66
N PHE A 860 35.94 -21.16 2.50
CA PHE A 860 35.77 -20.20 1.43
C PHE A 860 36.78 -19.06 1.55
N THR A 861 37.26 -18.54 0.42
CA THR A 861 38.43 -17.63 0.36
C THR A 861 38.27 -16.33 1.14
N THR A 862 37.02 -15.88 1.32
CA THR A 862 36.71 -14.68 2.12
C THR A 862 36.57 -14.97 3.63
N HIS A 863 36.69 -16.23 4.06
CA HIS A 863 36.71 -16.59 5.48
C HIS A 863 38.06 -16.22 6.12
N THR A 864 38.06 -15.29 7.08
CA THR A 864 39.27 -14.91 7.80
C THR A 864 39.52 -15.82 9.00
N GLN A 865 40.43 -16.79 8.88
CA GLN A 865 40.84 -17.65 10.00
C GLN A 865 41.44 -16.86 11.18
N GLU A 866 42.04 -15.69 10.92
CA GLU A 866 42.55 -14.77 11.94
C GLU A 866 41.48 -14.39 12.97
N TRP A 867 40.21 -14.34 12.56
CA TRP A 867 39.09 -14.07 13.47
C TRP A 867 38.97 -15.13 14.58
N LEU A 868 39.26 -16.40 14.27
CA LEU A 868 39.19 -17.49 15.26
C LEU A 868 40.21 -17.29 16.39
N GLU A 869 41.32 -16.62 16.11
CA GLU A 869 42.44 -16.39 17.04
C GLU A 869 42.25 -15.15 17.94
N MET A 870 41.28 -14.27 17.63
CA MET A 870 41.00 -13.04 18.41
C MET A 870 40.44 -13.32 19.80
N SER A 871 40.65 -12.40 20.74
CA SER A 871 40.03 -12.43 22.06
C SER A 871 38.51 -12.19 21.99
N VAL A 872 37.80 -12.52 23.07
CA VAL A 872 36.34 -12.31 23.17
C VAL A 872 35.98 -10.84 23.01
N ASP A 873 36.70 -9.95 23.71
CA ASP A 873 36.42 -8.52 23.68
C ASP A 873 36.66 -7.94 22.27
N GLU A 874 37.74 -8.36 21.60
CA GLU A 874 38.03 -7.94 20.22
C GLU A 874 36.96 -8.43 19.22
N LYS A 875 36.38 -9.61 19.44
CA LYS A 875 35.33 -10.20 18.59
C LYS A 875 34.01 -9.43 18.66
N ILE A 876 33.64 -8.96 19.84
CA ILE A 876 32.36 -8.28 20.10
C ILE A 876 32.38 -6.82 19.62
N HIS A 877 33.56 -6.20 19.58
CA HIS A 877 33.77 -4.82 19.15
C HIS A 877 34.33 -4.71 17.72
N GLN A 878 34.18 -5.75 16.89
CA GLN A 878 34.43 -5.58 15.46
C GLN A 878 33.35 -4.71 14.83
N ASP A 879 33.69 -3.99 13.77
CA ASP A 879 32.72 -3.19 13.01
C ASP A 879 32.05 -3.98 11.87
N THR A 880 32.59 -5.17 11.54
CA THR A 880 32.11 -5.98 10.40
C THR A 880 32.05 -7.47 10.75
N VAL A 881 31.04 -8.16 10.23
CA VAL A 881 30.87 -9.62 10.35
C VAL A 881 31.76 -10.34 9.32
N LYS A 882 32.66 -11.20 9.79
CA LYS A 882 33.65 -11.91 8.96
C LYS A 882 33.55 -13.46 8.96
N PRO A 883 33.21 -14.13 10.07
CA PRO A 883 33.18 -15.59 10.08
C PRO A 883 31.94 -16.17 9.36
N LEU A 884 32.13 -17.35 8.75
CA LEU A 884 31.13 -18.07 7.96
C LEU A 884 31.04 -19.52 8.43
N LEU A 885 29.82 -20.01 8.65
CA LEU A 885 29.51 -21.42 8.91
C LEU A 885 28.94 -22.09 7.67
N GLU A 886 29.33 -23.34 7.45
CA GLU A 886 28.77 -24.22 6.43
C GLU A 886 27.99 -25.37 7.07
N PHE A 887 26.81 -25.66 6.52
CA PHE A 887 26.04 -26.86 6.82
C PHE A 887 26.35 -27.87 5.73
N VAL A 888 26.82 -29.06 6.11
CA VAL A 888 27.36 -30.05 5.16
C VAL A 888 26.64 -31.37 5.32
N ALA A 889 26.25 -31.97 4.20
CA ALA A 889 25.52 -33.24 4.19
C ALA A 889 26.41 -34.40 4.67
N THR A 890 25.96 -35.17 5.68
CA THR A 890 26.69 -36.35 6.18
C THR A 890 26.49 -37.58 5.29
N ARG A 891 25.41 -37.58 4.51
CA ARG A 891 25.00 -38.56 3.51
C ARG A 891 24.29 -37.86 2.35
N ASP A 892 23.89 -38.60 1.33
CA ASP A 892 23.03 -38.03 0.28
C ASP A 892 21.66 -37.66 0.89
N ILE A 893 21.19 -36.45 0.59
CA ILE A 893 19.90 -35.89 1.02
C ILE A 893 19.02 -35.74 -0.24
N ARG A 894 17.77 -36.19 -0.17
CA ARG A 894 16.84 -36.11 -1.31
C ARG A 894 16.13 -34.75 -1.33
N ALA A 895 15.69 -34.31 -2.51
CA ALA A 895 14.78 -33.19 -2.62
C ALA A 895 13.51 -33.43 -1.78
N GLY A 896 13.09 -32.43 -1.02
CA GLY A 896 11.98 -32.48 -0.07
C GLY A 896 12.29 -33.18 1.27
N GLU A 897 13.52 -33.63 1.50
CA GLU A 897 13.93 -34.21 2.78
C GLU A 897 14.29 -33.10 3.79
N GLU A 898 13.86 -33.23 5.05
CA GLU A 898 14.19 -32.28 6.11
C GLU A 898 15.67 -32.37 6.48
N VAL A 899 16.33 -31.22 6.61
CA VAL A 899 17.72 -31.10 7.02
C VAL A 899 17.78 -30.97 8.54
N MET A 900 18.54 -31.85 9.17
CA MET A 900 18.67 -31.95 10.61
C MET A 900 20.14 -32.08 11.01
N ILE A 901 20.50 -31.43 12.11
CA ILE A 901 21.85 -31.53 12.71
C ILE A 901 21.78 -32.00 14.16
N ASP A 902 22.88 -32.52 14.67
CA ASP A 902 23.01 -32.80 16.11
C ASP A 902 23.49 -31.52 16.84
N TYR A 903 22.65 -30.95 17.71
CA TYR A 903 23.00 -29.78 18.55
C TYR A 903 23.89 -30.18 19.74
N GLY A 904 23.99 -31.49 20.02
CA GLY A 904 24.77 -32.08 21.09
C GLY A 904 23.93 -32.45 22.33
N SER A 905 24.43 -33.45 23.07
CA SER A 905 23.70 -34.08 24.18
C SER A 905 23.27 -33.13 25.31
N ARG A 906 23.95 -31.99 25.49
CA ARG A 906 23.57 -31.00 26.53
C ARG A 906 22.28 -30.26 26.20
N TRP A 907 22.03 -30.00 24.92
CA TRP A 907 20.76 -29.44 24.47
C TRP A 907 19.66 -30.45 24.70
N GLU A 908 19.88 -31.70 24.31
CA GLU A 908 18.94 -32.82 24.50
C GLU A 908 18.59 -33.02 25.99
N GLU A 909 19.60 -33.07 26.87
CA GLU A 909 19.38 -33.12 28.33
C GLU A 909 18.59 -31.93 28.88
N SER A 910 18.70 -30.75 28.24
CA SER A 910 17.98 -29.54 28.67
C SER A 910 16.53 -29.56 28.18
N TRP A 911 16.32 -30.03 26.94
CA TRP A 911 15.00 -30.26 26.37
C TRP A 911 14.23 -31.33 27.16
N ASP A 912 14.85 -32.46 27.47
CA ASP A 912 14.23 -33.53 28.27
C ASP A 912 13.81 -33.01 29.65
N LYS A 913 14.66 -32.20 30.31
CA LYS A 913 14.32 -31.56 31.59
C LYS A 913 13.21 -30.53 31.46
N HIS A 914 13.15 -29.80 30.33
CA HIS A 914 12.06 -28.87 30.04
C HIS A 914 10.76 -29.65 29.90
N VAL A 915 10.71 -30.67 29.04
CA VAL A 915 9.54 -31.53 28.84
C VAL A 915 9.08 -32.17 30.15
N GLU A 916 10.00 -32.66 30.99
CA GLU A 916 9.67 -33.27 32.30
C GLU A 916 9.03 -32.26 33.28
N LYS A 917 9.46 -30.99 33.24
CA LYS A 917 9.03 -29.95 34.19
C LYS A 917 7.94 -29.02 33.65
N TRP A 918 7.70 -29.06 32.34
CA TRP A 918 6.79 -28.16 31.67
C TRP A 918 5.37 -28.39 32.18
N ASN A 919 4.74 -27.30 32.57
CA ASN A 919 3.33 -27.28 32.93
C ASN A 919 2.67 -26.12 32.18
N PRO A 920 1.48 -26.32 31.59
CA PRO A 920 0.79 -25.26 30.89
C PRO A 920 0.48 -24.11 31.86
N PRO A 921 0.75 -22.84 31.49
CA PRO A 921 0.41 -21.69 32.33
C PRO A 921 -1.09 -21.68 32.69
N PRO A 922 -1.48 -21.18 33.88
CA PRO A 922 -2.89 -21.08 34.26
C PRO A 922 -3.72 -20.29 33.24
N GLY A 923 -4.90 -20.80 32.87
CA GLY A 923 -5.79 -20.16 31.90
C GLY A 923 -5.47 -20.43 30.43
N THR A 924 -4.46 -21.27 30.12
CA THR A 924 -4.08 -21.56 28.73
C THR A 924 -5.05 -22.45 27.97
N GLU A 925 -6.00 -23.12 28.64
CA GLU A 925 -7.11 -23.79 27.97
C GLU A 925 -8.10 -22.80 27.33
N GLU A 926 -8.11 -21.55 27.79
CA GLU A 926 -8.89 -20.43 27.20
C GLU A 926 -8.01 -19.58 26.27
N TYR A 927 -6.71 -19.86 26.19
CA TYR A 927 -5.79 -19.15 25.30
C TYR A 927 -5.99 -19.63 23.88
N VAL A 928 -6.44 -18.71 23.04
CA VAL A 928 -6.51 -18.82 21.60
C VAL A 928 -5.63 -17.69 21.06
N SER A 929 -4.65 -18.02 20.21
CA SER A 929 -3.78 -17.02 19.56
C SER A 929 -4.62 -15.90 18.91
N ALA A 930 -4.05 -14.71 18.71
CA ALA A 930 -4.71 -13.72 17.84
C ALA A 930 -4.79 -14.20 16.38
N SER A 931 -4.03 -15.24 16.06
CA SER A 931 -4.14 -16.10 14.89
C SER A 931 -4.57 -17.53 15.27
N GLU A 932 -5.45 -17.69 16.26
CA GLU A 932 -6.34 -18.83 16.46
C GLU A 932 -7.80 -18.36 16.69
#